data_AF-A0A9Q1CVG1-F1
#
_entry.id   AF-A0A9Q1CVG1-F1
#
_cell.length_a   1.000
_cell.length_b   1.000
_cell.length_c   1.000
_cell.angle_alpha   90.00
_cell.angle_beta   90.00
_cell.angle_gamma   90.00
#
_symmetry.space_group_name_H-M   'P 1'
#
loop_
_entity.id
_entity.type
_entity.pdbx_description
1 polymer ?
#
loop_
_entity_poly.entity_id
_entity_poly.type
_entity_poly.pdbx_seq_one_letter_code
_entity_poly.pdbx_strand_id
1 'polypeptide(L)'
;MAGCPGQTETGSVAFEPRPGGVLSHEPLLCSLVSDGGAGRALFHSPRHRLEKVGRDSSYEQEGKVQFVMDAVYAMAHALHRMHRDLCGGVPGLCARMSGIDGKELLRYIRAVSFNGSAGTPVVFNENGDAPGRYDIFQYQIRNGSAPEYKAIGRWTNQLHLNLRAMRWAGVGPRAPGSVCSVPCGPGERKKRVKGVPCCWHCERCEGYHYQAGEQSCELCPYEQRPSPNRTGCQPIPIVRLQWHSPWAALPVFLSALGILATSVAVAAFVRHNDTPIVRASGRELSYVLLTGIFLCYAATFPMIAAPGVAVCSLRRVLLGLGMCFSYAALFTKTNRIHRIFRQGQRSVAAPRFISPASQLAITSSLISVQLLGVLVWFALDPPHPVVDFSEQRSQDPAAARGVLKCDISDLSLICSLGYSILLMVTCTVYAIKTRGVPETFNEAKPIGFTMYTTCIVWLAFIPIFFGTAQSAERMYIQTTTLTVSLSLSASVSLGMLYMPKVYVILFHPEQNVPKRKRSFKAIVTAAAMSGKLAHKGGDRPNGEAKTELYESMETNPSCSLSQDDVHQLQQSRQLRALGERATRGRCMSNFTASASDQRAHDQRASPATNAPRPAGIASDQRPRPAGIANGQRPTAEGPAQGQRIPP
;
A
#
# COMPACT_ATOMS: atom_id res chain seq x y z
N MET A 1 -19.62 7.34 -40.28
CA MET A 1 -20.88 7.84 -40.88
C MET A 1 -21.11 9.24 -40.37
N ALA A 2 -21.55 10.12 -41.27
CA ALA A 2 -21.41 11.58 -41.30
C ALA A 2 -21.98 12.41 -40.12
N GLY A 3 -21.38 13.59 -39.88
CA GLY A 3 -22.12 14.86 -39.67
C GLY A 3 -22.05 15.55 -38.29
N CYS A 4 -21.16 16.54 -38.13
CA CYS A 4 -21.33 17.73 -37.24
C CYS A 4 -22.28 18.76 -37.91
N PRO A 5 -22.58 19.96 -37.37
CA PRO A 5 -22.86 20.44 -36.00
C PRO A 5 -24.32 20.97 -35.87
N GLY A 6 -24.85 21.09 -34.65
CA GLY A 6 -26.18 21.68 -34.40
C GLY A 6 -26.18 23.20 -34.52
N GLN A 7 -26.39 23.71 -35.73
CA GLN A 7 -27.07 24.99 -35.93
C GLN A 7 -28.53 24.79 -35.54
N THR A 8 -29.07 25.68 -34.71
CA THR A 8 -30.52 25.87 -34.56
C THR A 8 -31.07 26.38 -35.89
N GLU A 9 -31.36 25.46 -36.81
CA GLU A 9 -32.29 25.71 -37.90
C GLU A 9 -33.70 25.77 -37.29
N THR A 10 -34.26 26.96 -37.25
CA THR A 10 -35.71 27.15 -37.24
C THR A 10 -36.28 26.49 -38.49
N GLY A 11 -36.62 25.21 -38.38
CA GLY A 11 -37.37 24.49 -39.40
C GLY A 11 -38.77 25.07 -39.50
N SER A 12 -38.94 26.09 -40.34
CA SER A 12 -40.23 26.44 -40.91
C SER A 12 -40.70 25.25 -41.75
N VAL A 13 -41.55 24.40 -41.17
CA VAL A 13 -42.27 23.38 -41.94
C VAL A 13 -43.36 24.12 -42.72
N ALA A 14 -43.02 24.51 -43.95
CA ALA A 14 -44.00 24.87 -44.96
C ALA A 14 -44.85 23.64 -45.26
N PHE A 15 -46.16 23.73 -44.99
CA PHE A 15 -47.12 22.76 -45.47
C PHE A 15 -47.39 23.05 -46.95
N GLU A 16 -46.87 22.20 -47.82
CA GLU A 16 -47.29 22.11 -49.21
C GLU A 16 -48.33 20.97 -49.33
N PRO A 17 -49.60 21.26 -49.59
CA PRO A 17 -50.57 20.22 -49.89
C PRO A 17 -50.42 19.82 -51.37
N ARG A 18 -50.14 18.54 -51.65
CA ARG A 18 -50.27 18.00 -53.00
C ARG A 18 -51.73 18.12 -53.47
N PRO A 19 -51.97 18.54 -54.72
CA PRO A 19 -53.31 18.68 -55.28
C PRO A 19 -53.82 17.32 -55.76
N GLY A 20 -55.04 16.97 -55.34
CA GLY A 20 -55.77 15.80 -55.82
C GLY A 20 -57.23 16.16 -55.97
N GLY A 21 -57.55 16.91 -57.02
CA GLY A 21 -58.93 17.32 -57.34
C GLY A 21 -58.91 18.33 -58.48
N VAL A 22 -59.12 17.85 -59.71
CA VAL A 22 -59.25 18.67 -60.91
C VAL A 22 -60.51 19.53 -60.79
N LEU A 23 -60.36 20.86 -60.71
CA LEU A 23 -61.43 21.80 -61.01
C LEU A 23 -61.03 22.62 -62.24
N SER A 24 -61.85 22.50 -63.29
CA SER A 24 -61.79 23.24 -64.53
C SER A 24 -61.85 24.76 -64.27
N HIS A 25 -60.85 25.46 -64.80
CA HIS A 25 -60.79 26.92 -64.89
C HIS A 25 -61.86 27.44 -65.86
N GLU A 26 -62.69 28.38 -65.42
CA GLU A 26 -63.31 29.39 -66.29
C GLU A 26 -63.12 30.77 -65.64
N PRO A 27 -62.38 31.71 -66.26
CA PRO A 27 -62.18 33.04 -65.70
C PRO A 27 -63.34 33.98 -66.08
N LEU A 28 -64.09 34.46 -65.09
CA LEU A 28 -65.01 35.59 -65.27
C LEU A 28 -64.21 36.89 -65.32
N LEU A 29 -64.01 37.39 -66.54
CA LEU A 29 -63.43 38.69 -66.86
C LEU A 29 -64.42 39.79 -66.47
N CYS A 30 -64.07 40.67 -65.53
CA CYS A 30 -64.79 41.92 -65.30
C CYS A 30 -64.37 42.94 -66.37
N SER A 31 -65.21 43.17 -67.37
CA SER A 31 -65.07 44.28 -68.30
C SER A 31 -65.92 45.47 -67.83
N LEU A 32 -65.26 46.59 -67.53
CA LEU A 32 -65.88 47.90 -67.41
C LEU A 32 -66.39 48.33 -68.79
N VAL A 33 -67.70 48.50 -68.94
CA VAL A 33 -68.29 49.25 -70.05
C VAL A 33 -68.99 50.46 -69.45
N SER A 34 -68.42 51.63 -69.72
CA SER A 34 -69.06 52.92 -69.51
C SER A 34 -69.84 53.23 -70.78
N ASP A 35 -71.17 53.36 -70.68
CA ASP A 35 -71.90 54.18 -71.65
C ASP A 35 -73.06 54.91 -70.98
N GLY A 36 -73.09 56.22 -71.21
CA GLY A 36 -74.03 57.15 -70.60
C GLY A 36 -75.37 57.16 -71.33
N GLY A 37 -76.46 57.20 -70.57
CA GLY A 37 -77.79 57.44 -71.11
C GLY A 37 -78.89 57.10 -70.11
N ALA A 38 -79.66 58.10 -69.72
CA ALA A 38 -80.71 58.01 -68.71
C ALA A 38 -81.80 56.98 -69.06
N GLY A 39 -82.12 56.08 -68.12
CA GLY A 39 -83.26 55.16 -68.24
C GLY A 39 -83.48 54.31 -66.98
N ARG A 40 -84.54 54.62 -66.24
CA ARG A 40 -85.18 53.88 -65.13
C ARG A 40 -84.57 52.52 -64.73
N ALA A 41 -84.02 52.44 -63.51
CA ALA A 41 -83.67 51.18 -62.87
C ALA A 41 -84.92 50.47 -62.30
N LEU A 42 -85.36 49.39 -62.98
CA LEU A 42 -86.20 48.35 -62.40
C LEU A 42 -85.28 47.33 -61.70
N PHE A 43 -85.35 47.26 -60.36
CA PHE A 43 -84.62 46.26 -59.58
C PHE A 43 -85.15 44.85 -59.88
N HIS A 44 -84.36 44.02 -60.57
CA HIS A 44 -84.50 42.56 -60.55
C HIS A 44 -83.53 42.00 -59.51
N SER A 45 -84.04 41.37 -58.46
CA SER A 45 -83.24 40.66 -57.45
C SER A 45 -82.83 39.28 -58.01
N PRO A 46 -81.52 38.93 -58.10
CA PRO A 46 -81.13 37.56 -58.41
C PRO A 46 -81.26 36.73 -57.13
N ARG A 47 -82.05 35.65 -57.20
CA ARG A 47 -82.11 34.63 -56.13
C ARG A 47 -80.73 33.99 -55.97
N HIS A 48 -80.00 34.33 -54.91
CA HIS A 48 -78.87 33.51 -54.45
C HIS A 48 -79.40 32.13 -54.03
N ARG A 49 -78.94 31.08 -54.73
CA ARG A 49 -79.19 29.69 -54.37
C ARG A 49 -78.32 29.36 -53.15
N LEU A 50 -78.91 29.37 -51.95
CA LEU A 50 -78.26 28.85 -50.74
C LEU A 50 -78.03 27.34 -50.92
N GLU A 51 -76.79 26.89 -51.09
CA GLU A 51 -76.44 25.48 -50.90
C GLU A 51 -76.63 25.14 -49.42
N LYS A 52 -77.61 24.29 -49.13
CA LYS A 52 -77.78 23.70 -47.80
C LYS A 52 -76.84 22.51 -47.71
N VAL A 53 -75.79 22.63 -46.91
CA VAL A 53 -74.92 21.52 -46.51
C VAL A 53 -75.78 20.53 -45.72
N GLY A 54 -76.24 19.47 -46.38
CA GLY A 54 -77.02 18.39 -45.76
C GLY A 54 -76.13 17.42 -44.97
N ARG A 55 -76.71 16.61 -44.08
CA ARG A 55 -75.99 15.60 -43.28
C ARG A 55 -75.19 14.59 -44.11
N ASP A 56 -75.54 14.41 -45.39
CA ASP A 56 -74.91 13.46 -46.31
C ASP A 56 -73.90 14.12 -47.27
N SER A 57 -73.49 15.37 -47.03
CA SER A 57 -72.50 16.05 -47.87
C SER A 57 -71.07 15.57 -47.58
N SER A 58 -70.24 15.41 -48.60
CA SER A 58 -68.80 15.13 -48.48
C SER A 58 -67.96 16.35 -48.05
N TYR A 59 -68.60 17.40 -47.55
CA TYR A 59 -67.93 18.65 -47.19
C TYR A 59 -67.28 18.53 -45.81
N GLU A 60 -65.95 18.59 -45.76
CA GLU A 60 -65.20 18.74 -44.52
C GLU A 60 -64.94 20.22 -44.25
N GLN A 61 -65.51 20.74 -43.17
CA GLN A 61 -65.31 22.12 -42.74
C GLN A 61 -63.84 22.36 -42.40
N GLU A 62 -63.22 23.39 -43.00
CA GLU A 62 -61.85 23.76 -42.67
C GLU A 62 -61.75 24.19 -41.19
N GLY A 63 -60.83 23.59 -40.44
CA GLY A 63 -60.69 23.76 -38.99
C GLY A 63 -60.31 25.16 -38.52
N LYS A 64 -60.00 26.09 -39.43
CA LYS A 64 -59.62 27.48 -39.12
C LYS A 64 -60.76 28.49 -39.32
N VAL A 65 -61.91 28.08 -39.84
CA VAL A 65 -63.03 29.00 -40.11
C VAL A 65 -63.54 29.69 -38.85
N GLN A 66 -63.43 29.02 -37.70
CA GLN A 66 -63.74 29.63 -36.40
C GLN A 66 -62.94 30.92 -36.15
N PHE A 67 -61.64 30.93 -36.48
CA PHE A 67 -60.78 32.10 -36.25
C PHE A 67 -61.17 33.28 -37.14
N VAL A 68 -61.64 33.01 -38.36
CA VAL A 68 -62.14 34.06 -39.27
C VAL A 68 -63.42 34.68 -38.70
N MET A 69 -64.35 33.85 -38.23
CA MET A 69 -65.58 34.31 -37.58
C MET A 69 -65.27 35.15 -36.34
N ASP A 70 -64.42 34.62 -35.45
CA ASP A 70 -64.02 35.30 -34.22
C ASP A 70 -63.30 36.64 -34.53
N ALA A 71 -62.51 36.74 -35.60
CA ALA A 71 -61.90 37.99 -36.03
C ALA A 71 -62.92 39.04 -36.51
N VAL A 72 -63.92 38.63 -37.30
CA VAL A 72 -65.00 39.51 -37.74
C VAL A 72 -65.84 39.98 -36.54
N TYR A 73 -66.17 39.07 -35.61
CA TYR A 73 -66.89 39.43 -34.38
C TYR A 73 -66.06 40.35 -33.49
N ALA A 74 -64.75 40.16 -33.39
CA ALA A 74 -63.87 41.07 -32.65
C ALA A 74 -63.96 42.50 -33.20
N MET A 75 -63.94 42.66 -34.53
CA MET A 75 -64.14 43.95 -35.17
C MET A 75 -65.54 44.51 -34.92
N ALA A 76 -66.58 43.69 -35.03
CA ALA A 76 -67.96 44.09 -34.79
C ALA A 76 -68.18 44.55 -33.33
N HIS A 77 -67.64 43.82 -32.35
CA HIS A 77 -67.69 44.19 -30.94
C HIS A 77 -66.91 45.48 -30.65
N ALA A 78 -65.75 45.67 -31.30
CA ALA A 78 -64.98 46.90 -31.17
C ALA A 78 -65.74 48.12 -31.73
N LEU A 79 -66.29 48.00 -32.94
CA LEU A 79 -67.10 49.05 -33.57
C LEU A 79 -68.38 49.34 -32.80
N HIS A 80 -69.05 48.32 -32.28
CA HIS A 80 -70.25 48.48 -31.46
C HIS A 80 -69.95 49.23 -30.15
N ARG A 81 -68.84 48.89 -29.48
CA ARG A 81 -68.41 49.59 -28.26
C ARG A 81 -68.04 51.05 -28.56
N MET A 82 -67.29 51.27 -29.64
CA MET A 82 -66.93 52.63 -30.09
C MET A 82 -68.17 53.45 -30.47
N HIS A 83 -69.15 52.86 -31.16
CA HIS A 83 -70.40 53.53 -31.52
C HIS A 83 -71.22 53.90 -30.28
N ARG A 84 -71.32 53.00 -29.30
CA ARG A 84 -71.99 53.30 -28.03
C ARG A 84 -71.31 54.45 -27.29
N ASP A 85 -69.99 54.46 -27.26
CA ASP A 85 -69.21 55.47 -26.53
C ASP A 85 -69.17 56.83 -27.26
N LEU A 86 -69.20 56.86 -28.60
CA LEU A 86 -69.11 58.09 -29.40
C LEU A 86 -70.47 58.67 -29.85
N CYS A 87 -71.44 57.80 -30.16
CA CYS A 87 -72.74 58.16 -30.75
C CYS A 87 -73.94 57.88 -29.82
N GLY A 88 -73.71 57.37 -28.60
CA GLY A 88 -74.78 57.12 -27.62
C GLY A 88 -75.78 56.03 -28.03
N GLY A 89 -75.44 55.16 -29.00
CA GLY A 89 -76.28 54.04 -29.42
C GLY A 89 -77.43 54.40 -30.37
N VAL A 90 -77.44 55.61 -30.95
CA VAL A 90 -78.46 56.02 -31.94
C VAL A 90 -78.28 55.24 -33.25
N PRO A 91 -79.36 54.75 -33.91
CA PRO A 91 -79.25 54.04 -35.18
C PRO A 91 -78.50 54.84 -36.26
N GLY A 92 -77.58 54.18 -36.97
CA GLY A 92 -76.75 54.79 -38.03
C GLY A 92 -75.39 55.31 -37.53
N LEU A 93 -74.60 55.89 -38.44
CA LEU A 93 -73.30 56.48 -38.13
C LEU A 93 -73.45 57.95 -37.75
N CYS A 94 -72.92 58.35 -36.59
CA CYS A 94 -72.85 59.77 -36.21
C CYS A 94 -71.63 60.45 -36.85
N ALA A 95 -71.63 61.79 -36.89
CA ALA A 95 -70.54 62.58 -37.49
C ALA A 95 -69.15 62.25 -36.90
N ARG A 96 -69.08 61.90 -35.60
CA ARG A 96 -67.84 61.50 -34.91
C ARG A 96 -67.24 60.18 -35.40
N MET A 97 -68.01 59.35 -36.11
CA MET A 97 -67.53 58.11 -36.73
C MET A 97 -67.35 58.23 -38.25
N SER A 98 -67.59 59.40 -38.87
CA SER A 98 -67.49 59.57 -40.33
C SER A 98 -66.04 59.65 -40.86
N GLY A 99 -65.04 59.71 -39.97
CA GLY A 99 -63.60 59.71 -40.30
C GLY A 99 -62.75 59.18 -39.14
N ILE A 100 -62.87 57.89 -38.84
CA ILE A 100 -62.23 57.24 -37.68
C ILE A 100 -60.71 57.19 -37.81
N ASP A 101 -59.99 57.62 -36.76
CA ASP A 101 -58.54 57.39 -36.62
C ASP A 101 -58.27 55.92 -36.27
N GLY A 102 -57.38 55.28 -37.04
CA GLY A 102 -56.97 53.89 -36.81
C GLY A 102 -56.38 53.66 -35.42
N LYS A 103 -55.72 54.65 -34.81
CA LYS A 103 -55.21 54.54 -33.43
C LYS A 103 -56.31 54.49 -32.39
N GLU A 104 -57.40 55.23 -32.62
CA GLU A 104 -58.57 55.22 -31.75
C GLU A 104 -59.31 53.89 -31.87
N LEU A 105 -59.54 53.40 -33.09
CA LEU A 105 -60.15 52.10 -33.33
C LEU A 105 -59.34 50.94 -32.71
N LEU A 106 -58.01 50.97 -32.85
CA LEU A 106 -57.12 49.94 -32.30
C LEU A 106 -57.26 49.79 -30.77
N ARG A 107 -57.52 50.89 -30.06
CA ARG A 107 -57.77 50.86 -28.60
C ARG A 107 -59.03 50.05 -28.27
N TYR A 108 -60.09 50.21 -29.06
CA TYR A 108 -61.33 49.46 -28.89
C TYR A 108 -61.15 47.99 -29.27
N ILE A 109 -60.39 47.70 -30.34
CA ILE A 109 -60.06 46.32 -30.76
C ILE A 109 -59.29 45.58 -29.66
N ARG A 110 -58.26 46.20 -29.06
CA ARG A 110 -57.48 45.57 -27.99
C ARG A 110 -58.28 45.32 -26.71
N ALA A 111 -59.36 46.06 -26.48
CA ALA A 111 -60.20 45.97 -25.29
C ALA A 111 -61.44 45.06 -25.46
N VAL A 112 -61.54 44.31 -26.56
CA VAL A 112 -62.64 43.35 -26.74
C VAL A 112 -62.46 42.13 -25.83
N SER A 113 -63.59 41.66 -25.30
CA SER A 113 -63.68 40.42 -24.55
C SER A 113 -65.07 39.86 -24.78
N PHE A 114 -65.16 38.73 -25.47
CA PHE A 114 -66.40 38.04 -25.77
C PHE A 114 -66.14 36.54 -25.92
N ASN A 115 -67.19 35.73 -25.82
CA ASN A 115 -67.08 34.31 -26.13
C ASN A 115 -67.26 34.10 -27.62
N GLY A 116 -66.25 33.52 -28.27
CA GLY A 116 -66.29 33.16 -29.68
C GLY A 116 -67.28 32.02 -29.95
N SER A 117 -67.42 31.69 -31.23
CA SER A 117 -68.39 30.70 -31.72
C SER A 117 -68.22 29.29 -31.13
N ALA A 118 -67.00 28.93 -30.69
CA ALA A 118 -66.72 27.66 -30.00
C ALA A 118 -66.74 27.75 -28.46
N GLY A 119 -67.28 28.84 -27.90
CA GLY A 119 -67.34 29.06 -26.44
C GLY A 119 -66.00 29.40 -25.80
N THR A 120 -64.95 29.66 -26.58
CA THR A 120 -63.65 30.12 -26.09
C THR A 120 -63.61 31.64 -26.00
N PRO A 121 -63.11 32.23 -24.89
CA PRO A 121 -63.00 33.67 -24.77
C PRO A 121 -61.97 34.22 -25.76
N VAL A 122 -62.39 35.19 -26.57
CA VAL A 122 -61.55 35.96 -27.49
C VAL A 122 -61.11 37.22 -26.76
N VAL A 123 -59.83 37.24 -26.39
CA VAL A 123 -59.18 38.34 -25.68
C VAL A 123 -57.79 38.54 -26.26
N PHE A 124 -57.27 39.77 -26.17
CA PHE A 124 -55.93 40.10 -26.62
C PHE A 124 -55.02 40.46 -25.44
N ASN A 125 -53.75 40.07 -25.51
CA ASN A 125 -52.71 40.51 -24.58
C ASN A 125 -52.25 41.95 -24.90
N GLU A 126 -51.27 42.48 -24.16
CA GLU A 126 -50.72 43.83 -24.36
C GLU A 126 -50.14 44.04 -25.78
N ASN A 127 -49.65 42.97 -26.42
CA ASN A 127 -49.10 43.00 -27.77
C ASN A 127 -50.20 42.90 -28.86
N GLY A 128 -51.42 42.52 -28.50
CA GLY A 128 -52.51 42.27 -29.45
C GLY A 128 -52.67 40.81 -29.87
N ASP A 129 -52.00 39.87 -29.19
CA ASP A 129 -52.10 38.44 -29.49
C ASP A 129 -53.16 37.76 -28.63
N ALA A 130 -53.89 36.82 -29.24
CA ALA A 130 -54.78 35.93 -28.49
C ALA A 130 -53.98 34.88 -27.72
N PRO A 131 -54.44 34.43 -26.54
CA PRO A 131 -53.76 33.37 -25.78
C PRO A 131 -53.72 32.08 -26.60
N GLY A 132 -52.51 31.54 -26.78
CA GLY A 132 -52.29 30.31 -27.53
C GLY A 132 -53.02 29.12 -26.90
N ARG A 133 -53.68 28.33 -27.75
CA ARG A 133 -54.31 27.06 -27.37
C ARG A 133 -53.98 26.06 -28.46
N TYR A 134 -53.40 24.94 -28.06
CA TYR A 134 -52.95 23.94 -29.01
C TYR A 134 -53.49 22.58 -28.63
N ASP A 135 -54.04 21.88 -29.60
CA ASP A 135 -54.26 20.45 -29.50
C ASP A 135 -52.99 19.73 -29.97
N ILE A 136 -52.56 18.75 -29.19
CA ILE A 136 -51.34 18.00 -29.44
C ILE A 136 -51.74 16.66 -30.00
N PHE A 137 -51.28 16.37 -31.22
CA PHE A 137 -51.54 15.12 -31.91
C PHE A 137 -50.28 14.28 -32.01
N GLN A 138 -50.45 12.97 -32.04
CA GLN A 138 -49.42 12.02 -32.40
C GLN A 138 -49.87 11.26 -33.63
N TYR A 139 -49.00 11.19 -34.65
CA TYR A 139 -49.21 10.32 -35.79
C TYR A 139 -48.98 8.87 -35.37
N GLN A 140 -50.03 8.05 -35.41
CA GLN A 140 -50.01 6.67 -34.95
C GLN A 140 -50.38 5.72 -36.08
N ILE A 141 -49.59 4.66 -36.22
CA ILE A 141 -49.87 3.55 -37.13
C ILE A 141 -50.16 2.33 -36.27
N ARG A 142 -51.31 1.68 -36.50
CA ARG A 142 -51.66 0.42 -35.83
C ARG A 142 -51.65 -0.68 -36.89
N ASN A 143 -51.14 -1.86 -36.52
CA ASN A 143 -51.13 -3.02 -37.43
C ASN A 143 -52.55 -3.30 -37.92
N GLY A 144 -52.77 -3.18 -39.23
CA GLY A 144 -54.06 -3.41 -39.89
C GLY A 144 -54.99 -2.19 -39.98
N SER A 145 -54.61 -1.00 -39.51
CA SER A 145 -55.38 0.24 -39.72
C SER A 145 -54.61 1.24 -40.58
N ALA A 146 -55.35 2.13 -41.24
CA ALA A 146 -54.77 3.31 -41.85
C ALA A 146 -54.06 4.16 -40.77
N PRO A 147 -52.97 4.85 -41.13
CA PRO A 147 -52.30 5.77 -40.22
C PRO A 147 -53.20 6.98 -39.92
N GLU A 148 -53.24 7.40 -38.65
CA GLU A 148 -54.10 8.51 -38.20
C GLU A 148 -53.39 9.46 -37.22
N TYR A 149 -53.81 10.73 -37.22
CA TYR A 149 -53.45 11.68 -36.19
C TYR A 149 -54.37 11.52 -34.99
N LYS A 150 -53.82 11.10 -33.86
CA LYS A 150 -54.57 10.93 -32.62
C LYS A 150 -54.29 12.05 -31.65
N ALA A 151 -55.34 12.69 -31.14
CA ALA A 151 -55.22 13.69 -30.07
C ALA A 151 -54.68 13.02 -28.80
N ILE A 152 -53.53 13.48 -28.32
CA ILE A 152 -52.84 12.96 -27.14
C ILE A 152 -52.76 13.98 -26.01
N GLY A 153 -53.12 15.22 -26.26
CA GLY A 153 -53.11 16.25 -25.23
C GLY A 153 -53.52 17.61 -25.74
N ARG A 154 -53.44 18.59 -24.84
CA ARG A 154 -53.70 19.99 -25.13
C ARG A 154 -52.76 20.88 -24.33
N TRP A 155 -52.54 22.07 -24.84
CA TRP A 155 -51.82 23.14 -24.18
C TRP A 155 -52.70 24.36 -24.04
N THR A 156 -52.96 24.78 -22.80
CA THR A 156 -53.71 25.99 -22.45
C THR A 156 -52.99 26.65 -21.27
N ASN A 157 -51.87 27.33 -21.54
CA ASN A 157 -50.87 27.81 -20.56
C ASN A 157 -50.20 26.72 -19.70
N GLN A 158 -50.79 25.52 -19.62
CA GLN A 158 -50.24 24.32 -19.01
C GLN A 158 -50.35 23.16 -19.99
N LEU A 159 -49.35 22.27 -19.95
CA LEU A 159 -49.29 21.09 -20.79
C LEU A 159 -50.08 19.95 -20.13
N HIS A 160 -51.12 19.47 -20.82
CA HIS A 160 -51.88 18.29 -20.42
C HIS A 160 -51.69 17.19 -21.45
N LEU A 161 -50.91 16.16 -21.11
CA LEU A 161 -50.68 15.00 -21.96
C LEU A 161 -51.32 13.75 -21.37
N ASN A 162 -51.99 12.98 -22.21
CA ASN A 162 -52.50 11.66 -21.88
C ASN A 162 -51.45 10.59 -22.25
N LEU A 163 -50.63 10.22 -21.26
CA LEU A 163 -49.55 9.23 -21.45
C LEU A 163 -50.08 7.86 -21.93
N ARG A 164 -51.33 7.50 -21.61
CA ARG A 164 -51.93 6.23 -22.04
C ARG A 164 -52.37 6.25 -23.50
N ALA A 165 -52.64 7.44 -24.04
CA ALA A 165 -53.01 7.61 -25.44
C ALA A 165 -51.79 7.60 -26.37
N MET A 166 -50.59 7.87 -25.84
CA MET A 166 -49.34 7.88 -26.60
C MET A 166 -48.83 6.48 -26.91
N ARG A 167 -48.16 6.36 -28.07
CA ARG A 167 -47.52 5.12 -28.53
C ARG A 167 -46.11 5.41 -29.01
N TRP A 168 -45.19 4.50 -28.73
CA TRP A 168 -43.80 4.58 -29.17
C TRP A 168 -43.43 3.31 -29.91
N ALA A 169 -42.52 3.41 -30.87
CA ALA A 169 -41.97 2.23 -31.54
C ALA A 169 -41.06 1.48 -30.55
N GLY A 170 -41.62 0.51 -29.82
CA GLY A 170 -40.91 -0.25 -28.79
C GLY A 170 -41.84 -1.02 -27.85
N VAL A 171 -41.25 -1.72 -26.86
CA VAL A 171 -41.93 -2.70 -25.96
C VAL A 171 -42.73 -2.04 -24.82
N GLY A 172 -42.82 -0.70 -24.74
CA GLY A 172 -43.47 -0.04 -23.61
C GLY A 172 -44.11 1.32 -23.92
N PRO A 173 -44.98 1.82 -23.00
CA PRO A 173 -45.68 3.11 -23.15
C PRO A 173 -44.79 4.33 -22.85
N ARG A 174 -43.52 4.14 -22.50
CA ARG A 174 -42.61 5.21 -22.10
C ARG A 174 -41.88 5.77 -23.31
N ALA A 175 -41.75 7.09 -23.36
CA ALA A 175 -40.94 7.77 -24.36
C ALA A 175 -39.48 7.30 -24.27
N PRO A 176 -38.80 7.02 -25.39
CA PRO A 176 -37.39 6.70 -25.38
C PRO A 176 -36.58 7.90 -24.90
N GLY A 177 -35.55 7.65 -24.09
CA GLY A 177 -34.65 8.70 -23.62
C GLY A 177 -33.71 9.18 -24.74
N SER A 178 -33.64 10.48 -24.97
CA SER A 178 -32.68 11.10 -25.89
C SER A 178 -31.44 11.58 -25.12
N VAL A 179 -30.58 10.64 -24.70
CA VAL A 179 -29.34 10.94 -23.97
C VAL A 179 -28.11 10.49 -24.75
N CYS A 180 -27.07 11.31 -24.79
CA CYS A 180 -25.81 10.94 -25.44
C CYS A 180 -24.95 10.00 -24.60
N SER A 181 -24.99 10.16 -23.28
CA SER A 181 -24.16 9.40 -22.35
C SER A 181 -24.96 9.08 -21.10
N VAL A 182 -24.80 7.85 -20.60
CA VAL A 182 -25.43 7.41 -19.35
C VAL A 182 -24.69 8.01 -18.15
N PRO A 183 -25.34 8.17 -16.98
CA PRO A 183 -24.67 8.55 -15.75
C PRO A 183 -23.52 7.59 -15.41
N CYS A 184 -22.39 8.13 -14.96
CA CYS A 184 -21.23 7.33 -14.58
C CYS A 184 -21.44 6.57 -13.28
N GLY A 185 -20.73 5.44 -13.14
CA GLY A 185 -20.77 4.63 -11.93
C GLY A 185 -20.01 5.28 -10.76
N PRO A 186 -20.13 4.72 -9.55
CA PRO A 186 -19.34 5.16 -8.40
C PRO A 186 -17.84 4.93 -8.65
N GLY A 187 -17.03 5.94 -8.31
CA GLY A 187 -15.57 5.89 -8.51
C GLY A 187 -15.13 6.27 -9.92
N GLU A 188 -16.05 6.76 -10.76
CA GLU A 188 -15.81 7.26 -12.10
C GLU A 188 -16.13 8.75 -12.20
N ARG A 189 -15.30 9.48 -12.94
CA ARG A 189 -15.53 10.88 -13.27
C ARG A 189 -16.03 11.04 -14.70
N LYS A 190 -16.82 12.08 -14.94
CA LYS A 190 -17.23 12.51 -16.28
C LYS A 190 -16.08 13.26 -16.95
N LYS A 191 -15.64 12.74 -18.09
CA LYS A 191 -14.76 13.44 -19.02
C LYS A 191 -15.57 13.87 -20.24
N ARG A 192 -15.84 15.18 -20.36
CA ARG A 192 -16.61 15.74 -21.46
C ARG A 192 -15.91 15.49 -22.81
N VAL A 193 -16.70 15.13 -23.82
CA VAL A 193 -16.22 15.00 -25.19
C VAL A 193 -16.00 16.41 -25.76
N LYS A 194 -14.80 16.67 -26.29
CA LYS A 194 -14.49 17.98 -26.89
C LYS A 194 -15.41 18.23 -28.08
N GLY A 195 -16.06 19.40 -28.09
CA GLY A 195 -16.97 19.80 -29.17
C GLY A 195 -18.41 19.28 -29.04
N VAL A 196 -18.75 18.45 -28.05
CA VAL A 196 -20.12 17.95 -27.85
C VAL A 196 -20.56 18.10 -26.38
N PRO A 197 -21.33 19.15 -26.02
CA PRO A 197 -21.54 19.56 -24.62
C PRO A 197 -22.33 18.56 -23.75
N CYS A 198 -23.20 17.74 -24.34
CA CYS A 198 -24.04 16.76 -23.66
C CYS A 198 -23.44 15.35 -23.58
N CYS A 199 -22.26 15.12 -24.16
CA CYS A 199 -21.63 13.81 -24.22
C CYS A 199 -20.40 13.74 -23.30
N TRP A 200 -20.24 12.63 -22.58
CA TRP A 200 -19.10 12.36 -21.72
C TRP A 200 -18.68 10.89 -21.77
N HIS A 201 -17.41 10.64 -21.48
CA HIS A 201 -16.91 9.32 -21.14
C HIS A 201 -16.77 9.20 -19.62
N CYS A 202 -17.08 8.03 -19.10
CA CYS A 202 -16.84 7.70 -17.71
C CYS A 202 -15.43 7.13 -17.59
N GLU A 203 -14.57 7.82 -16.83
CA GLU A 203 -13.21 7.39 -16.54
C GLU A 203 -13.07 7.07 -15.06
N ARG A 204 -12.58 5.88 -14.74
CA ARG A 204 -12.35 5.47 -13.36
C ARG A 204 -11.20 6.26 -12.74
N CYS A 205 -11.35 6.69 -11.49
CA CYS A 205 -10.25 7.28 -10.74
C CYS A 205 -9.19 6.20 -10.45
N GLU A 206 -7.94 6.39 -10.89
CA GLU A 206 -6.86 5.40 -10.77
C GLU A 206 -5.91 5.68 -9.60
N GLY A 207 -5.17 4.64 -9.19
CA GLY A 207 -4.19 4.73 -8.10
C GLY A 207 -4.83 5.14 -6.77
N TYR A 208 -4.25 6.11 -6.09
CA TYR A 208 -4.75 6.65 -4.81
C TYR A 208 -5.80 7.75 -4.97
N HIS A 209 -6.36 7.93 -6.17
CA HIS A 209 -7.41 8.91 -6.38
C HIS A 209 -8.81 8.35 -6.08
N TYR A 210 -9.67 9.22 -5.56
CA TYR A 210 -11.08 9.00 -5.32
C TYR A 210 -11.91 10.04 -6.08
N GLN A 211 -13.19 9.74 -6.30
CA GLN A 211 -14.16 10.62 -6.92
C GLN A 211 -14.60 11.69 -5.91
N ALA A 212 -13.97 12.86 -5.97
CA ALA A 212 -14.35 14.00 -5.14
C ALA A 212 -15.59 14.73 -5.68
N GLY A 213 -15.76 14.70 -7.00
CA GLY A 213 -16.89 15.31 -7.67
C GLY A 213 -17.26 14.59 -8.96
N GLU A 214 -18.29 15.11 -9.64
CA GLU A 214 -18.79 14.48 -10.86
C GLU A 214 -17.78 14.52 -12.03
N GLN A 215 -16.83 15.46 -12.00
CA GLN A 215 -15.83 15.67 -13.06
C GLN A 215 -14.38 15.57 -12.57
N SER A 216 -14.16 15.48 -11.26
CA SER A 216 -12.85 15.52 -10.64
C SER A 216 -12.55 14.24 -9.85
N CYS A 217 -11.31 13.78 -10.00
CA CYS A 217 -10.71 12.81 -9.09
C CYS A 217 -9.65 13.56 -8.28
N GLU A 218 -9.61 13.31 -6.97
CA GLU A 218 -8.62 13.90 -6.06
C GLU A 218 -7.80 12.81 -5.39
N LEU A 219 -6.57 13.14 -4.99
CA LEU A 219 -5.69 12.20 -4.32
C LEU A 219 -6.08 12.06 -2.85
N CYS A 220 -6.17 10.83 -2.35
CA CYS A 220 -6.35 10.61 -0.92
C CYS A 220 -5.15 11.12 -0.10
N PRO A 221 -5.36 11.57 1.14
CA PRO A 221 -4.29 11.86 2.08
C PRO A 221 -3.30 10.71 2.21
N TYR A 222 -2.04 11.00 2.56
CA TYR A 222 -0.97 10.01 2.59
C TYR A 222 -1.28 8.80 3.49
N GLU A 223 -1.96 9.00 4.62
CA GLU A 223 -2.32 7.98 5.60
C GLU A 223 -3.58 7.17 5.20
N GLN A 224 -4.18 7.51 4.07
CA GLN A 224 -5.44 6.95 3.59
C GLN A 224 -5.29 6.35 2.19
N ARG A 225 -6.22 5.45 1.89
CA ARG A 225 -6.38 4.80 0.59
C ARG A 225 -7.82 4.97 0.11
N PRO A 226 -8.10 4.94 -1.19
CA PRO A 226 -9.48 5.01 -1.68
C PRO A 226 -10.31 3.83 -1.16
N SER A 227 -11.61 4.08 -0.97
CA SER A 227 -12.60 3.03 -0.69
C SER A 227 -12.69 2.04 -1.86
N PRO A 228 -13.24 0.82 -1.68
CA PRO A 228 -13.40 -0.14 -2.78
C PRO A 228 -14.19 0.44 -3.97
N ASN A 229 -15.17 1.30 -3.67
CA ASN A 229 -15.98 2.03 -4.66
C ASN A 229 -15.35 3.35 -5.10
N ARG A 230 -14.18 3.73 -4.56
CA ARG A 230 -13.43 4.96 -4.85
C ARG A 230 -14.25 6.24 -4.74
N THR A 231 -15.27 6.25 -3.90
CA THR A 231 -16.12 7.43 -3.61
C THR A 231 -15.59 8.29 -2.46
N GLY A 232 -14.58 7.79 -1.75
CA GLY A 232 -13.99 8.47 -0.60
C GLY A 232 -12.69 7.80 -0.20
N CYS A 233 -12.07 8.33 0.85
CA CYS A 233 -10.84 7.79 1.42
C CYS A 233 -11.12 7.09 2.75
N GLN A 234 -10.38 6.02 3.00
CA GLN A 234 -10.44 5.25 4.23
C GLN A 234 -9.00 5.03 4.77
N PRO A 235 -8.82 4.91 6.08
CA PRO A 235 -7.49 4.67 6.66
C PRO A 235 -6.81 3.43 6.09
N ILE A 236 -5.49 3.52 5.88
CA ILE A 236 -4.69 2.36 5.48
C ILE A 236 -4.62 1.38 6.67
N PRO A 237 -4.89 0.08 6.46
CA PRO A 237 -4.83 -0.90 7.53
C PRO A 237 -3.40 -1.00 8.08
N ILE A 238 -3.27 -0.98 9.40
CA ILE A 238 -2.00 -1.09 10.09
C ILE A 238 -1.68 -2.56 10.33
N VAL A 239 -0.53 -3.01 9.85
CA VAL A 239 0.02 -4.33 10.14
C VAL A 239 1.04 -4.27 11.27
N ARG A 240 1.08 -5.36 12.02
CA ARG A 240 1.99 -5.58 13.13
C ARG A 240 2.46 -7.02 13.11
N LEU A 241 3.63 -7.29 13.68
CA LEU A 241 4.11 -8.65 13.86
C LEU A 241 3.14 -9.39 14.79
N GLN A 242 2.52 -10.44 14.26
CA GLN A 242 1.61 -11.29 15.03
C GLN A 242 2.37 -12.50 15.56
N TRP A 243 2.05 -12.93 16.79
CA TRP A 243 2.68 -14.08 17.44
C TRP A 243 2.53 -15.40 16.66
N HIS A 244 1.44 -15.55 15.91
CA HIS A 244 1.15 -16.72 15.07
C HIS A 244 1.91 -16.73 13.74
N SER A 245 2.61 -15.64 13.40
CA SER A 245 3.41 -15.59 12.17
C SER A 245 4.59 -16.56 12.28
N PRO A 246 4.93 -17.32 11.22
CA PRO A 246 6.08 -18.22 11.22
C PRO A 246 7.39 -17.49 11.57
N TRP A 247 7.50 -16.22 11.17
CA TRP A 247 8.62 -15.33 11.50
C TRP A 247 8.78 -15.09 13.01
N ALA A 248 7.69 -15.09 13.77
CA ALA A 248 7.70 -14.89 15.23
C ALA A 248 7.77 -16.22 16.00
N ALA A 249 7.16 -17.29 15.48
CA ALA A 249 7.06 -18.57 16.17
C ALA A 249 8.43 -19.20 16.49
N LEU A 250 9.35 -19.19 15.52
CA LEU A 250 10.68 -19.77 15.68
C LEU A 250 11.52 -19.08 16.77
N PRO A 251 11.72 -17.74 16.76
CA PRO A 251 12.43 -17.06 17.85
C PRO A 251 11.79 -17.24 19.22
N VAL A 252 10.44 -17.21 19.30
CA VAL A 252 9.73 -17.39 20.58
C VAL A 252 9.99 -18.78 21.15
N PHE A 253 9.93 -19.82 20.32
CA PHE A 253 10.21 -21.19 20.74
C PHE A 253 11.63 -21.34 21.27
N LEU A 254 12.63 -20.82 20.54
CA LEU A 254 14.03 -20.85 20.96
C LEU A 254 14.25 -20.10 22.28
N SER A 255 13.64 -18.92 22.43
CA SER A 255 13.72 -18.14 23.67
C SER A 255 13.03 -18.82 24.85
N ALA A 256 11.87 -19.44 24.65
CA ALA A 256 11.17 -20.15 25.72
C ALA A 256 11.99 -21.34 26.23
N LEU A 257 12.53 -22.16 25.32
CA LEU A 257 13.42 -23.26 25.67
C LEU A 257 14.70 -22.77 26.35
N GLY A 258 15.28 -21.68 25.84
CA GLY A 258 16.47 -21.04 26.39
C GLY A 258 16.25 -20.50 27.80
N ILE A 259 15.12 -19.85 28.08
CA ILE A 259 14.74 -19.39 29.41
C ILE A 259 14.58 -20.56 30.37
N LEU A 260 13.88 -21.62 29.95
CA LEU A 260 13.72 -22.82 30.76
C LEU A 260 15.08 -23.43 31.12
N ALA A 261 15.95 -23.66 30.12
CA ALA A 261 17.28 -24.21 30.35
C ALA A 261 18.15 -23.29 31.22
N THR A 262 18.06 -21.98 31.05
CA THR A 262 18.79 -21.00 31.88
C THR A 262 18.28 -21.02 33.32
N SER A 263 16.96 -21.11 33.53
CA SER A 263 16.37 -21.19 34.87
C SER A 263 16.80 -22.46 35.61
N VAL A 264 16.87 -23.60 34.91
CA VAL A 264 17.40 -24.86 35.46
C VAL A 264 18.87 -24.71 35.84
N ALA A 265 19.68 -24.09 34.98
CA ALA A 265 21.09 -23.84 35.27
C ALA A 265 21.28 -22.91 36.49
N VAL A 266 20.49 -21.82 36.58
CA VAL A 266 20.51 -20.92 37.75
C VAL A 266 20.09 -21.66 39.01
N ALA A 267 18.99 -22.42 38.98
CA ALA A 267 18.51 -23.19 40.12
C ALA A 267 19.55 -24.22 40.61
N ALA A 268 20.20 -24.93 39.69
CA ALA A 268 21.28 -25.87 40.02
C ALA A 268 22.47 -25.14 40.66
N PHE A 269 22.90 -24.00 40.11
CA PHE A 269 24.01 -23.21 40.64
C PHE A 269 23.71 -22.61 42.02
N VAL A 270 22.47 -22.14 42.25
CA VAL A 270 22.03 -21.60 43.54
C VAL A 270 21.94 -22.71 44.59
N ARG A 271 21.33 -23.85 44.25
CA ARG A 271 21.16 -24.97 45.19
C ARG A 271 22.49 -25.64 45.56
N HIS A 272 23.43 -25.69 44.61
CA HIS A 272 24.76 -26.26 44.79
C HIS A 272 25.86 -25.19 44.87
N ASN A 273 25.54 -24.01 45.42
CA ASN A 273 26.43 -22.85 45.54
C ASN A 273 27.80 -23.19 46.15
N ASP A 274 27.81 -24.00 47.21
CA ASP A 274 29.03 -24.28 47.98
C ASP A 274 29.93 -25.34 47.34
N THR A 275 29.48 -25.94 46.24
CA THR A 275 30.23 -27.00 45.57
C THR A 275 31.52 -26.47 44.92
N PRO A 276 32.61 -27.26 44.93
CA PRO A 276 33.90 -26.82 44.42
C PRO A 276 33.87 -26.45 42.93
N ILE A 277 32.99 -27.07 42.14
CA ILE A 277 32.80 -26.76 40.72
C ILE A 277 32.27 -25.33 40.53
N VAL A 278 31.23 -24.95 41.28
CA VAL A 278 30.60 -23.61 41.20
C VAL A 278 31.55 -22.54 41.75
N ARG A 279 32.26 -22.83 42.84
CA ARG A 279 33.28 -21.91 43.41
C ARG A 279 34.48 -21.70 42.48
N ALA A 280 34.95 -22.74 41.79
CA ALA A 280 36.10 -22.65 40.88
C ALA A 280 35.82 -21.74 39.67
N SER A 281 34.60 -21.81 39.11
CA SER A 281 34.19 -20.98 37.95
C SER A 281 34.06 -19.48 38.26
N GLY A 282 34.09 -19.11 39.54
CA GLY A 282 33.82 -17.75 40.00
C GLY A 282 32.31 -17.51 40.10
N ARG A 283 31.76 -17.71 41.30
CA ARG A 283 30.31 -17.65 41.58
C ARG A 283 29.67 -16.36 41.06
N GLU A 284 30.19 -15.22 41.50
CA GLU A 284 29.63 -13.90 41.17
C GLU A 284 29.56 -13.66 39.66
N LEU A 285 30.68 -13.82 38.94
CA LEU A 285 30.72 -13.64 37.48
C LEU A 285 29.85 -14.66 36.72
N SER A 286 29.63 -15.83 37.31
CA SER A 286 28.75 -16.84 36.71
C SER A 286 27.28 -16.42 36.81
N TYR A 287 26.85 -15.85 37.94
CA TYR A 287 25.51 -15.29 38.07
C TYR A 287 25.29 -14.07 37.17
N VAL A 288 26.28 -13.18 37.04
CA VAL A 288 26.19 -12.05 36.09
C VAL A 288 26.03 -12.55 34.66
N LEU A 289 26.80 -13.55 34.24
CA LEU A 289 26.71 -14.13 32.90
C LEU A 289 25.36 -14.85 32.68
N LEU A 290 24.88 -15.66 33.63
CA LEU A 290 23.57 -16.32 33.54
C LEU A 290 22.42 -15.30 33.48
N THR A 291 22.55 -14.18 34.21
CA THR A 291 21.60 -13.07 34.13
C THR A 291 21.61 -12.44 32.73
N GLY A 292 22.78 -12.20 32.15
CA GLY A 292 22.91 -11.73 30.77
C GLY A 292 22.27 -12.67 29.75
N ILE A 293 22.53 -13.99 29.87
CA ILE A 293 21.93 -15.03 29.03
C ILE A 293 20.40 -15.02 29.15
N PHE A 294 19.86 -14.94 30.36
CA PHE A 294 18.43 -14.82 30.60
C PHE A 294 17.84 -13.56 29.94
N LEU A 295 18.50 -12.41 30.10
CA LEU A 295 18.07 -11.14 29.49
C LEU A 295 18.12 -11.20 27.95
N CYS A 296 19.11 -11.88 27.35
CA CYS A 296 19.17 -12.09 25.90
C CYS A 296 17.97 -12.88 25.37
N TYR A 297 17.57 -13.97 26.05
CA TYR A 297 16.37 -14.70 25.65
C TYR A 297 15.07 -13.92 25.93
N ALA A 298 15.02 -13.21 27.06
CA ALA A 298 13.89 -12.37 27.43
C ALA A 298 13.69 -11.20 26.46
N ALA A 299 14.76 -10.67 25.85
CA ALA A 299 14.70 -9.59 24.86
C ALA A 299 13.89 -9.97 23.60
N THR A 300 13.73 -11.25 23.28
CA THR A 300 12.92 -11.70 22.13
C THR A 300 11.44 -11.34 22.27
N PHE A 301 10.87 -11.42 23.48
CA PHE A 301 9.46 -11.11 23.71
C PHE A 301 9.09 -9.65 23.41
N PRO A 302 9.77 -8.62 23.96
CA PRO A 302 9.49 -7.23 23.62
C PRO A 302 9.81 -6.90 22.16
N MET A 303 10.77 -7.59 21.53
CA MET A 303 11.05 -7.42 20.10
C MET A 303 9.89 -7.89 19.20
N ILE A 304 9.12 -8.90 19.65
CA ILE A 304 7.96 -9.44 18.91
C ILE A 304 6.64 -8.79 19.34
N ALA A 305 6.53 -8.39 20.60
CA ALA A 305 5.33 -7.78 21.16
C ALA A 305 4.90 -6.53 20.37
N ALA A 306 3.59 -6.27 20.38
CA ALA A 306 3.02 -5.11 19.71
C ALA A 306 3.70 -3.82 20.20
N PRO A 307 4.19 -2.95 19.29
CA PRO A 307 4.87 -1.72 19.68
C PRO A 307 3.94 -0.81 20.48
N GLY A 308 4.46 -0.34 21.60
CA GLY A 308 3.87 0.67 22.49
C GLY A 308 5.00 1.31 23.28
N VAL A 309 4.74 2.38 24.03
CA VAL A 309 5.79 3.15 24.72
C VAL A 309 6.64 2.26 25.64
N ALA A 310 6.01 1.41 26.45
CA ALA A 310 6.70 0.48 27.33
C ALA A 310 7.53 -0.57 26.56
N VAL A 311 6.96 -1.14 25.48
CA VAL A 311 7.65 -2.14 24.66
C VAL A 311 8.84 -1.53 23.93
N CYS A 312 8.69 -0.33 23.35
CA CYS A 312 9.79 0.39 22.69
C CYS A 312 10.90 0.75 23.68
N SER A 313 10.54 1.10 24.91
CA SER A 313 11.49 1.31 26.00
C SER A 313 12.25 0.02 26.33
N LEU A 314 11.54 -1.09 26.54
CA LEU A 314 12.14 -2.39 26.82
C LEU A 314 13.06 -2.87 25.68
N ARG A 315 12.67 -2.67 24.41
CA ARG A 315 13.51 -3.04 23.25
C ARG A 315 14.86 -2.33 23.30
N ARG A 316 14.87 -1.01 23.55
CA ARG A 316 16.12 -0.24 23.64
C ARG A 316 16.99 -0.68 24.82
N VAL A 317 16.39 -0.94 25.98
CA VAL A 317 17.11 -1.34 27.19
C VAL A 317 17.67 -2.76 27.08
N LEU A 318 16.82 -3.74 26.77
CA LEU A 318 17.17 -5.16 26.86
C LEU A 318 18.11 -5.59 25.74
N LEU A 319 18.00 -5.02 24.55
CA LEU A 319 18.86 -5.37 23.41
C LEU A 319 20.34 -5.08 23.69
N GLY A 320 20.64 -3.86 24.18
CA GLY A 320 22.00 -3.46 24.52
C GLY A 320 22.49 -4.07 25.82
N LEU A 321 21.67 -4.04 26.88
CA LEU A 321 22.12 -4.50 28.20
C LEU A 321 22.29 -6.02 28.27
N GLY A 322 21.41 -6.84 27.71
CA GLY A 322 21.54 -8.30 27.79
C GLY A 322 22.87 -8.82 27.24
N MET A 323 23.25 -8.32 26.05
CA MET A 323 24.53 -8.64 25.41
C MET A 323 25.71 -8.07 26.21
N CYS A 324 25.59 -6.84 26.72
CA CYS A 324 26.62 -6.22 27.53
C CYS A 324 26.90 -7.00 28.84
N PHE A 325 25.87 -7.45 29.55
CA PHE A 325 26.02 -8.28 30.76
C PHE A 325 26.78 -9.58 30.43
N SER A 326 26.40 -10.24 29.33
CA SER A 326 27.01 -11.48 28.90
C SER A 326 28.49 -11.29 28.53
N TYR A 327 28.79 -10.35 27.64
CA TYR A 327 30.16 -10.15 27.18
C TYR A 327 31.06 -9.47 28.21
N ALA A 328 30.57 -8.58 29.07
CA ALA A 328 31.38 -8.01 30.15
C ALA A 328 31.82 -9.09 31.17
N ALA A 329 30.93 -10.04 31.49
CA ALA A 329 31.27 -11.16 32.36
C ALA A 329 32.27 -12.14 31.69
N LEU A 330 32.06 -12.47 30.41
CA LEU A 330 32.99 -13.30 29.62
C LEU A 330 34.36 -12.64 29.47
N PHE A 331 34.39 -11.33 29.20
CA PHE A 331 35.60 -10.52 29.14
C PHE A 331 36.36 -10.63 30.45
N THR A 332 35.68 -10.40 31.57
CA THR A 332 36.29 -10.39 32.91
C THR A 332 36.82 -11.79 33.27
N LYS A 333 36.08 -12.86 32.95
CA LYS A 333 36.53 -14.25 33.12
C LYS A 333 37.78 -14.55 32.29
N THR A 334 37.79 -14.16 31.02
CA THR A 334 38.92 -14.41 30.10
C THR A 334 40.15 -13.59 30.49
N ASN A 335 39.96 -12.31 30.85
CA ASN A 335 41.02 -11.43 31.32
C ASN A 335 41.64 -11.94 32.63
N ARG A 336 40.84 -12.47 33.57
CA ARG A 336 41.33 -13.14 34.77
C ARG A 336 42.27 -14.30 34.42
N ILE A 337 41.87 -15.19 33.50
CA ILE A 337 42.68 -16.33 33.05
C ILE A 337 43.99 -15.83 32.43
N HIS A 338 43.92 -14.84 31.54
CA HIS A 338 45.09 -14.24 30.91
C HIS A 338 46.09 -13.67 31.93
N ARG A 339 45.61 -12.94 32.94
CA ARG A 339 46.45 -12.34 33.98
C ARG A 339 47.11 -13.38 34.88
N ILE A 340 46.40 -14.46 35.23
CA ILE A 340 46.96 -15.56 36.02
C ILE A 340 48.12 -16.22 35.26
N PHE A 341 47.94 -16.54 33.98
CA PHE A 341 48.96 -17.21 33.18
C PHE A 341 50.16 -16.28 32.88
N ARG A 342 49.90 -15.04 32.47
CA ARG A 342 50.96 -14.07 32.14
C ARG A 342 51.78 -13.64 33.37
N GLN A 343 51.14 -13.49 34.53
CA GLN A 343 51.85 -13.21 35.78
C GLN A 343 52.62 -14.45 36.24
N GLY A 344 52.03 -15.65 36.16
CA GLY A 344 52.68 -16.91 36.54
C GLY A 344 53.93 -17.23 35.69
N GLN A 345 54.02 -16.71 34.46
CA GLN A 345 55.23 -16.78 33.63
C GLN A 345 56.34 -15.80 34.06
N ARG A 346 56.00 -14.70 34.74
CA ARG A 346 56.93 -13.60 35.07
C ARG A 346 57.29 -13.52 36.55
N SER A 347 56.43 -14.00 37.45
CA SER A 347 56.58 -13.86 38.90
C SER A 347 55.73 -14.90 39.66
N VAL A 348 56.18 -15.26 40.86
CA VAL A 348 55.44 -16.15 41.79
C VAL A 348 54.39 -15.37 42.60
N ALA A 349 54.38 -14.04 42.54
CA ALA A 349 53.43 -13.20 43.25
C ALA A 349 52.02 -13.26 42.63
N ALA A 350 50.99 -13.28 43.48
CA ALA A 350 49.61 -13.29 43.03
C ALA A 350 49.27 -12.01 42.23
N PRO A 351 48.70 -12.11 41.02
CA PRO A 351 48.36 -10.95 40.21
C PRO A 351 47.34 -10.01 40.87
N ARG A 352 47.51 -8.72 40.59
CA ARG A 352 46.90 -7.59 41.30
C ARG A 352 45.41 -7.29 41.05
N PHE A 353 44.44 -8.20 40.94
CA PHE A 353 42.97 -7.89 40.82
C PHE A 353 42.26 -9.25 40.68
N ILE A 354 42.57 -10.18 41.59
CA ILE A 354 42.00 -11.53 41.59
C ILE A 354 40.78 -11.63 42.51
N SER A 355 40.62 -10.67 43.43
CA SER A 355 39.52 -10.67 44.38
C SER A 355 38.16 -10.66 43.64
N PRO A 356 37.18 -11.47 44.07
CA PRO A 356 35.82 -11.45 43.51
C PRO A 356 35.20 -10.05 43.48
N ALA A 357 35.46 -9.24 44.52
CA ALA A 357 34.98 -7.85 44.59
C ALA A 357 35.58 -6.98 43.46
N SER A 358 36.89 -7.12 43.19
CA SER A 358 37.54 -6.37 42.09
C SER A 358 37.06 -6.82 40.70
N GLN A 359 36.72 -8.11 40.53
CA GLN A 359 36.17 -8.63 39.28
C GLN A 359 34.77 -8.08 39.04
N LEU A 360 33.92 -8.09 40.07
CA LEU A 360 32.58 -7.54 40.00
C LEU A 360 32.61 -6.03 39.73
N ALA A 361 33.54 -5.29 40.35
CA ALA A 361 33.72 -3.86 40.08
C ALA A 361 34.09 -3.58 38.62
N ILE A 362 35.01 -4.36 38.03
CA ILE A 362 35.38 -4.23 36.61
C ILE A 362 34.18 -4.56 35.70
N THR A 363 33.48 -5.66 35.97
CA THR A 363 32.29 -6.03 35.18
C THR A 363 31.18 -4.99 35.30
N SER A 364 30.94 -4.48 36.51
CA SER A 364 29.98 -3.42 36.76
C SER A 364 30.37 -2.13 36.03
N SER A 365 31.65 -1.75 36.00
CA SER A 365 32.06 -0.53 35.30
C SER A 365 31.81 -0.63 33.78
N LEU A 366 32.06 -1.81 33.18
CA LEU A 366 31.78 -2.04 31.76
C LEU A 366 30.27 -1.99 31.47
N ILE A 367 29.44 -2.59 32.33
CA ILE A 367 27.98 -2.53 32.19
C ILE A 367 27.46 -1.10 32.36
N SER A 368 28.03 -0.32 33.31
CA SER A 368 27.64 1.07 33.54
C SER A 368 27.87 1.97 32.33
N VAL A 369 28.87 1.68 31.48
CA VAL A 369 29.09 2.43 30.23
C VAL A 369 27.91 2.25 29.27
N GLN A 370 27.44 1.01 29.07
CA GLN A 370 26.26 0.74 28.24
C GLN A 370 24.99 1.35 28.86
N LEU A 371 24.83 1.23 30.18
CA LEU A 371 23.68 1.78 30.89
C LEU A 371 23.62 3.31 30.76
N LEU A 372 24.74 4.00 30.93
CA LEU A 372 24.84 5.45 30.75
C LEU A 372 24.48 5.83 29.31
N GLY A 373 24.97 5.10 28.31
CA GLY A 373 24.61 5.32 26.91
C GLY A 373 23.10 5.21 26.66
N VAL A 374 22.45 4.20 27.25
CA VAL A 374 20.99 4.03 27.17
C VAL A 374 20.27 5.19 27.88
N LEU A 375 20.70 5.59 29.08
CA LEU A 375 20.07 6.70 29.81
C LEU A 375 20.18 8.04 29.06
N VAL A 376 21.35 8.33 28.49
CA VAL A 376 21.56 9.49 27.61
C VAL A 376 20.62 9.42 26.41
N TRP A 377 20.48 8.24 25.80
CA TRP A 377 19.56 8.05 24.68
C TRP A 377 18.10 8.35 25.06
N PHE A 378 17.65 7.86 26.22
CA PHE A 378 16.30 8.13 26.71
C PHE A 378 16.05 9.63 26.97
N ALA A 379 17.08 10.36 27.39
CA ALA A 379 16.98 11.80 27.63
C ALA A 379 16.96 12.62 26.33
N LEU A 380 17.73 12.22 25.31
CA LEU A 380 17.79 12.92 24.03
C LEU A 380 16.60 12.59 23.12
N ASP A 381 16.27 11.30 22.98
CA ASP A 381 15.23 10.81 22.08
C ASP A 381 14.31 9.84 22.83
N PRO A 382 13.16 10.26 23.38
CA PRO A 382 12.26 9.37 24.10
C PRO A 382 11.64 8.30 23.18
N PRO A 383 11.58 7.03 23.61
CA PRO A 383 11.04 5.94 22.79
C PRO A 383 9.52 6.06 22.61
N HIS A 384 9.07 6.22 21.37
CA HIS A 384 7.65 6.25 21.03
C HIS A 384 7.35 5.36 19.81
N PRO A 385 6.12 4.82 19.71
CA PRO A 385 5.69 4.07 18.53
C PRO A 385 5.29 5.01 17.39
N VAL A 386 5.62 4.65 16.16
CA VAL A 386 5.28 5.38 14.93
C VAL A 386 4.73 4.43 13.88
N VAL A 387 3.84 4.94 13.03
CA VAL A 387 3.31 4.21 11.88
C VAL A 387 4.02 4.69 10.63
N ASP A 388 4.70 3.77 9.96
CA ASP A 388 5.39 4.06 8.72
C ASP A 388 4.55 3.57 7.53
N PHE A 389 4.12 4.51 6.69
CA PHE A 389 3.37 4.21 5.47
C PHE A 389 4.27 4.16 4.23
N SER A 390 5.55 4.54 4.32
CA SER A 390 6.42 4.65 3.14
C SER A 390 6.86 3.30 2.59
N GLU A 391 7.22 2.38 3.47
CA GLU A 391 7.82 1.08 3.13
C GLU A 391 6.82 0.10 2.48
N GLN A 392 5.52 0.19 2.84
CA GLN A 392 4.48 -0.76 2.39
C GLN A 392 3.31 -0.09 1.64
N ARG A 393 3.54 1.11 1.10
CA ARG A 393 2.62 1.73 0.14
C ARG A 393 2.88 1.19 -1.27
N SER A 394 2.29 0.04 -1.56
CA SER A 394 2.29 -0.52 -2.91
C SER A 394 1.61 0.41 -3.93
N GLN A 395 1.95 0.25 -5.21
CA GLN A 395 1.27 0.94 -6.31
C GLN A 395 -0.22 0.58 -6.37
N ASP A 396 -0.57 -0.65 -5.96
CA ASP A 396 -1.96 -1.04 -5.72
C ASP A 396 -2.44 -0.52 -4.36
N PRO A 397 -3.45 0.38 -4.32
CA PRO A 397 -4.03 0.89 -3.07
C PRO A 397 -4.73 -0.21 -2.24
N ALA A 398 -5.14 -1.33 -2.84
CA ALA A 398 -5.78 -2.41 -2.11
C ALA A 398 -4.78 -3.17 -1.22
N ALA A 399 -3.54 -3.31 -1.69
CA ALA A 399 -2.46 -3.99 -0.97
C ALA A 399 -1.67 -3.07 0.00
N ALA A 400 -1.94 -1.77 -0.01
CA ALA A 400 -1.29 -0.77 0.83
C ALA A 400 -1.48 -1.08 2.33
N ARG A 401 -0.38 -1.04 3.08
CA ARG A 401 -0.35 -1.31 4.52
C ARG A 401 0.54 -0.30 5.23
N GLY A 402 0.15 0.09 6.45
CA GLY A 402 0.99 0.88 7.35
C GLY A 402 1.68 -0.05 8.34
N VAL A 403 2.98 0.14 8.58
CA VAL A 403 3.76 -0.70 9.50
C VAL A 403 3.90 0.00 10.85
N LEU A 404 3.36 -0.60 11.91
CA LEU A 404 3.58 -0.09 13.26
C LEU A 404 4.96 -0.53 13.76
N LYS A 405 5.85 0.43 14.03
CA LYS A 405 7.21 0.20 14.53
C LYS A 405 7.55 1.16 15.68
N CYS A 406 8.66 0.92 16.36
CA CYS A 406 9.21 1.90 17.30
C CYS A 406 10.05 2.91 16.52
N ASP A 407 10.01 4.19 16.89
CA ASP A 407 10.86 5.21 16.28
C ASP A 407 12.31 5.02 16.76
N ILE A 408 13.05 4.21 15.99
CA ILE A 408 14.43 3.86 16.26
C ILE A 408 15.14 3.94 14.91
N SER A 409 16.11 4.86 14.79
CA SER A 409 16.92 4.94 13.58
C SER A 409 17.83 3.71 13.47
N ASP A 410 18.18 3.33 12.24
CA ASP A 410 19.16 2.25 12.02
C ASP A 410 20.50 2.56 12.69
N LEU A 411 20.89 3.85 12.69
CA LEU A 411 22.09 4.33 13.38
C LEU A 411 21.99 4.10 14.89
N SER A 412 20.85 4.39 15.52
CA SER A 412 20.61 4.14 16.94
C SER A 412 20.77 2.66 17.29
N LEU A 413 20.22 1.78 16.45
CA LEU A 413 20.34 0.33 16.62
C LEU A 413 21.81 -0.12 16.50
N ILE A 414 22.52 0.36 15.48
CA ILE A 414 23.94 0.05 15.26
C ILE A 414 24.80 0.57 16.41
N CYS A 415 24.59 1.81 16.86
CA CYS A 415 25.30 2.39 18.00
C CYS A 415 25.04 1.61 19.28
N SER A 416 23.79 1.20 19.54
CA SER A 416 23.43 0.39 20.70
C SER A 416 24.10 -0.99 20.69
N LEU A 417 24.27 -1.60 19.53
CA LEU A 417 24.96 -2.89 19.38
C LEU A 417 26.49 -2.73 19.31
N GLY A 418 26.98 -1.56 18.90
CA GLY A 418 28.39 -1.29 18.64
C GLY A 418 29.28 -1.54 19.85
N TYR A 419 28.89 -1.08 21.04
CA TYR A 419 29.65 -1.35 22.27
C TYR A 419 29.68 -2.85 22.62
N SER A 420 28.56 -3.56 22.45
CA SER A 420 28.50 -5.01 22.65
C SER A 420 29.39 -5.77 21.65
N ILE A 421 29.44 -5.32 20.39
CA ILE A 421 30.33 -5.88 19.37
C ILE A 421 31.80 -5.61 19.73
N LEU A 422 32.14 -4.40 20.19
CA LEU A 422 33.49 -4.07 20.65
C LEU A 422 33.92 -4.95 21.84
N LEU A 423 33.03 -5.16 22.81
CA LEU A 423 33.27 -6.09 23.92
C LEU A 423 33.49 -7.51 23.40
N MET A 424 32.64 -8.00 22.49
CA MET A 424 32.77 -9.32 21.89
C MET A 424 34.12 -9.50 21.16
N VAL A 425 34.52 -8.56 20.31
CA VAL A 425 35.81 -8.60 19.60
C VAL A 425 36.97 -8.59 20.58
N THR A 426 36.92 -7.72 21.58
CA THR A 426 37.94 -7.64 22.63
C THR A 426 38.04 -8.96 23.39
N CYS A 427 36.92 -9.55 23.80
CA CYS A 427 36.87 -10.87 24.43
C CYS A 427 37.53 -11.94 23.56
N THR A 428 37.26 -11.95 22.25
CA THR A 428 37.82 -12.91 21.31
C THR A 428 39.33 -12.78 21.19
N VAL A 429 39.86 -11.54 21.13
CA VAL A 429 41.32 -11.30 21.14
C VAL A 429 41.98 -11.87 22.41
N TYR A 430 41.36 -11.66 23.57
CA TYR A 430 41.89 -12.24 24.82
C TYR A 430 41.74 -13.75 24.87
N ALA A 431 40.65 -14.31 24.33
CA ALA A 431 40.45 -15.75 24.25
C ALA A 431 41.53 -16.42 23.40
N ILE A 432 41.93 -15.80 22.27
CA ILE A 432 43.07 -16.23 21.44
C ILE A 432 44.37 -16.23 22.26
N LYS A 433 44.63 -15.16 23.01
CA LYS A 433 45.82 -15.07 23.88
C LYS A 433 45.84 -16.12 24.99
N THR A 434 44.70 -16.69 25.37
CA THR A 434 44.60 -17.75 26.38
C THR A 434 44.56 -19.17 25.82
N ARG A 435 44.70 -19.38 24.50
CA ARG A 435 44.69 -20.71 23.88
C ARG A 435 45.83 -21.62 24.35
N GLY A 436 46.98 -21.05 24.70
CA GLY A 436 48.16 -21.78 25.18
C GLY A 436 48.12 -22.19 26.66
N VAL A 437 46.99 -21.99 27.35
CA VAL A 437 46.84 -22.40 28.75
C VAL A 437 46.74 -23.93 28.82
N PRO A 438 47.56 -24.61 29.64
CA PRO A 438 47.58 -26.07 29.72
C PRO A 438 46.22 -26.64 30.15
N GLU A 439 45.90 -27.85 29.68
CA GLU A 439 44.59 -28.51 29.83
C GLU A 439 44.13 -28.71 31.27
N THR A 440 45.02 -28.55 32.24
CA THR A 440 44.73 -28.56 33.67
C THR A 440 43.77 -27.44 34.10
N PHE A 441 43.68 -26.34 33.35
CA PHE A 441 42.59 -25.36 33.45
C PHE A 441 41.55 -25.62 32.36
N ASN A 442 40.83 -26.73 32.54
CA ASN A 442 39.76 -27.24 31.67
C ASN A 442 38.66 -26.23 31.29
N GLU A 443 38.60 -25.05 31.91
CA GLU A 443 37.63 -24.00 31.63
C GLU A 443 38.04 -23.06 30.48
N ALA A 444 39.32 -22.97 30.10
CA ALA A 444 39.77 -22.00 29.08
C ALA A 444 39.33 -22.37 27.64
N LYS A 445 39.34 -23.67 27.29
CA LYS A 445 38.91 -24.17 25.97
C LYS A 445 37.43 -23.86 25.67
N PRO A 446 36.45 -24.22 26.53
CA PRO A 446 35.03 -23.95 26.24
C PRO A 446 34.71 -22.44 26.18
N ILE A 447 35.43 -21.60 26.93
CA ILE A 447 35.36 -20.13 26.80
C ILE A 447 35.82 -19.69 25.42
N GLY A 448 36.97 -20.20 24.94
CA GLY A 448 37.45 -19.92 23.59
C GLY A 448 36.43 -20.29 22.51
N PHE A 449 35.89 -21.51 22.56
CA PHE A 449 34.88 -21.98 21.61
C PHE A 449 33.63 -21.08 21.62
N THR A 450 33.13 -20.72 22.80
CA THR A 450 31.98 -19.80 22.95
C THR A 450 32.25 -18.47 22.25
N MET A 451 33.43 -17.87 22.47
CA MET A 451 33.79 -16.61 21.85
C MET A 451 33.92 -16.70 20.32
N TYR A 452 34.50 -17.78 19.79
CA TYR A 452 34.64 -17.96 18.33
C TYR A 452 33.28 -18.16 17.66
N THR A 453 32.44 -19.03 18.20
CA THR A 453 31.13 -19.31 17.63
C THR A 453 30.22 -18.08 17.68
N THR A 454 30.21 -17.34 18.81
CA THR A 454 29.42 -16.09 18.90
C THR A 454 29.91 -15.03 17.91
N CYS A 455 31.22 -14.86 17.70
CA CYS A 455 31.73 -13.98 16.65
C CYS A 455 31.24 -14.37 15.26
N ILE A 456 31.23 -15.67 14.92
CA ILE A 456 30.74 -16.14 13.60
C ILE A 456 29.25 -15.81 13.43
N VAL A 457 28.44 -16.01 14.46
CA VAL A 457 27.00 -15.66 14.44
C VAL A 457 26.81 -14.17 14.15
N TRP A 458 27.57 -13.30 14.81
CA TRP A 458 27.46 -11.84 14.60
C TRP A 458 28.04 -11.39 13.25
N LEU A 459 29.09 -12.03 12.76
CA LEU A 459 29.62 -11.78 11.41
C LEU A 459 28.61 -12.17 10.32
N ALA A 460 27.82 -13.22 10.54
CA ALA A 460 26.73 -13.61 9.63
C ALA A 460 25.52 -12.68 9.74
N PHE A 461 25.22 -12.16 10.93
CA PHE A 461 24.10 -11.24 11.16
C PHE A 461 24.24 -9.93 10.36
N ILE A 462 25.43 -9.31 10.38
CA ILE A 462 25.67 -8.00 9.75
C ILE A 462 25.23 -7.95 8.27
N PRO A 463 25.71 -8.84 7.37
CA PRO A 463 25.31 -8.80 5.97
C PRO A 463 23.83 -9.12 5.76
N ILE A 464 23.21 -9.95 6.60
CA ILE A 464 21.77 -10.25 6.52
C ILE A 464 20.94 -9.01 6.90
N PHE A 465 21.36 -8.30 7.95
CA PHE A 465 20.67 -7.10 8.44
C PHE A 465 20.65 -5.98 7.39
N PHE A 466 21.78 -5.72 6.73
CA PHE A 466 21.87 -4.69 5.70
C PHE A 466 21.35 -5.15 4.34
N GLY A 467 21.55 -6.42 3.96
CA GLY A 467 21.10 -6.95 2.67
C GLY A 467 19.58 -7.00 2.52
N THR A 468 18.84 -7.03 3.63
CA THR A 468 17.37 -7.10 3.65
C THR A 468 16.70 -5.73 3.69
N ALA A 469 17.49 -4.64 3.71
CA ALA A 469 17.00 -3.26 3.81
C ALA A 469 16.12 -2.82 2.63
N GLN A 470 16.20 -3.49 1.47
CA GLN A 470 15.42 -3.16 0.26
C GLN A 470 14.14 -4.01 0.10
N SER A 471 13.87 -4.95 1.00
CA SER A 471 12.74 -5.88 0.88
C SER A 471 11.46 -5.32 1.49
N ALA A 472 10.31 -5.57 0.86
CA ALA A 472 8.97 -5.20 1.38
C ALA A 472 8.62 -5.87 2.73
N GLU A 473 9.43 -6.85 3.15
CA GLU A 473 9.31 -7.58 4.41
C GLU A 473 10.44 -7.25 5.40
N ARG A 474 11.18 -6.15 5.18
CA ARG A 474 12.34 -5.72 5.99
C ARG A 474 12.11 -5.85 7.50
N MET A 475 10.97 -5.37 8.01
CA MET A 475 10.66 -5.43 9.44
C MET A 475 10.66 -6.87 9.99
N TYR A 476 10.05 -7.80 9.25
CA TYR A 476 9.93 -9.20 9.65
C TYR A 476 11.30 -9.87 9.69
N ILE A 477 12.08 -9.68 8.62
CA ILE A 477 13.38 -10.34 8.47
C ILE A 477 14.40 -9.77 9.44
N GLN A 478 14.49 -8.44 9.61
CA GLN A 478 15.44 -7.81 10.53
C GLN A 478 15.15 -8.18 11.99
N THR A 479 13.89 -8.14 12.41
CA THR A 479 13.50 -8.51 13.79
C THR A 479 13.76 -9.99 14.08
N THR A 480 13.39 -10.87 13.14
CA THR A 480 13.60 -12.33 13.28
C THR A 480 15.08 -12.67 13.33
N THR A 481 15.87 -12.14 12.38
CA THR A 481 17.30 -12.43 12.31
C THR A 481 18.01 -11.93 13.56
N LEU A 482 17.72 -10.71 14.03
CA LEU A 482 18.30 -10.17 15.26
C LEU A 482 17.98 -11.06 16.48
N THR A 483 16.71 -11.42 16.68
CA THR A 483 16.30 -12.25 17.82
C THR A 483 16.84 -13.67 17.77
N VAL A 484 16.95 -14.26 16.57
CA VAL A 484 17.60 -15.56 16.37
C VAL A 484 19.10 -15.47 16.66
N SER A 485 19.80 -14.44 16.18
CA SER A 485 21.24 -14.24 16.45
C SER A 485 21.53 -14.04 17.95
N LEU A 486 20.68 -13.29 18.66
CA LEU A 486 20.75 -13.15 20.12
C LEU A 486 20.56 -14.51 20.82
N SER A 487 19.51 -15.23 20.44
CA SER A 487 19.17 -16.54 21.03
C SER A 487 20.29 -17.56 20.76
N LEU A 488 20.83 -17.62 19.55
CA LEU A 488 21.97 -18.50 19.22
C LEU A 488 23.21 -18.14 20.04
N SER A 489 23.51 -16.85 20.21
CA SER A 489 24.66 -16.42 21.02
C SER A 489 24.50 -16.81 22.50
N ALA A 490 23.29 -16.69 23.04
CA ALA A 490 22.92 -17.12 24.38
C ALA A 490 22.99 -18.66 24.52
N SER A 491 22.47 -19.40 23.54
CA SER A 491 22.49 -20.88 23.48
C SER A 491 23.91 -21.43 23.46
N VAL A 492 24.80 -20.83 22.68
CA VAL A 492 26.22 -21.22 22.63
C VAL A 492 26.87 -21.00 24.01
N SER A 493 26.61 -19.85 24.65
CA SER A 493 27.15 -19.55 25.97
C SER A 493 26.64 -20.50 27.04
N LEU A 494 25.33 -20.83 27.01
CA LEU A 494 24.71 -21.78 27.94
C LEU A 494 25.23 -23.21 27.70
N GLY A 495 25.22 -23.65 26.44
CA GLY A 495 25.57 -25.01 26.03
C GLY A 495 27.05 -25.35 26.19
N MET A 496 27.97 -24.43 25.91
CA MET A 496 29.40 -24.71 26.01
C MET A 496 29.96 -24.47 27.41
N LEU A 497 29.42 -23.50 28.17
CA LEU A 497 30.00 -23.11 29.47
C LEU A 497 29.29 -23.72 30.68
N TYR A 498 27.96 -23.89 30.59
CA TYR A 498 27.13 -24.23 31.74
C TYR A 498 26.54 -25.63 31.64
N MET A 499 26.09 -26.10 30.47
CA MET A 499 25.57 -27.46 30.33
C MET A 499 26.54 -28.54 30.84
N PRO A 500 27.85 -28.53 30.54
CA PRO A 500 28.77 -29.52 31.09
C PRO A 500 28.87 -29.46 32.62
N LYS A 501 28.76 -28.26 33.21
CA LYS A 501 28.83 -28.07 34.67
C LYS A 501 27.55 -28.54 35.36
N VAL A 502 26.39 -28.16 34.81
CA VAL A 502 25.08 -28.58 35.31
C VAL A 502 24.92 -30.09 35.19
N TYR A 503 25.37 -30.68 34.08
CA TYR A 503 25.37 -32.13 33.89
C TYR A 503 26.17 -32.85 34.97
N VAL A 504 27.41 -32.41 35.26
CA VAL A 504 28.23 -33.01 36.32
C VAL A 504 27.60 -32.79 37.71
N ILE A 505 27.05 -31.61 37.99
CA ILE A 505 26.43 -31.30 39.30
C ILE A 505 25.22 -32.20 39.57
N LEU A 506 24.39 -32.50 38.55
CA LEU A 506 23.15 -33.27 38.71
C LEU A 506 23.34 -34.78 38.59
N PHE A 507 24.12 -35.24 37.59
CA PHE A 507 24.21 -36.66 37.25
C PHE A 507 25.49 -37.34 37.76
N HIS A 508 26.55 -36.57 38.05
CA HIS A 508 27.85 -37.09 38.49
C HIS A 508 28.36 -36.39 39.77
N PRO A 509 27.59 -36.41 40.87
CA PRO A 509 27.97 -35.73 42.12
C PRO A 509 29.28 -36.26 42.72
N GLU A 510 29.72 -37.47 42.38
CA GLU A 510 31.00 -38.06 42.79
C GLU A 510 32.22 -37.27 42.28
N GLN A 511 32.08 -36.55 41.16
CA GLN A 511 33.13 -35.68 40.61
C GLN A 511 33.17 -34.31 41.30
N ASN A 512 32.20 -34.03 42.19
CA ASN A 512 32.03 -32.77 42.89
C ASN A 512 32.75 -32.70 44.25
N VAL A 513 33.78 -33.52 44.42
CA VAL A 513 34.64 -33.51 45.62
C VAL A 513 35.73 -32.43 45.52
N PRO A 514 36.17 -31.83 46.63
CA PRO A 514 37.28 -30.87 46.62
C PRO A 514 38.56 -31.58 46.14
N LYS A 515 38.96 -31.37 44.88
CA LYS A 515 40.30 -31.80 44.43
C LYS A 515 41.32 -31.11 45.33
N ARG A 516 42.12 -31.90 46.07
CA ARG A 516 43.14 -31.46 47.03
C ARG A 516 43.83 -30.20 46.52
N LYS A 517 43.76 -29.09 47.27
CA LYS A 517 44.34 -27.77 46.91
C LYS A 517 45.77 -27.96 46.40
N ARG A 518 46.00 -28.08 45.09
CA ARG A 518 47.36 -28.03 44.54
C ARG A 518 47.80 -26.59 44.75
N SER A 519 48.77 -26.43 45.65
CA SER A 519 49.33 -25.15 46.06
C SER A 519 49.58 -24.26 44.85
N PHE A 520 49.28 -22.96 44.97
CA PHE A 520 49.58 -21.93 43.97
C PHE A 520 51.02 -22.06 43.43
N LYS A 521 51.94 -22.55 44.28
CA LYS A 521 53.31 -22.92 43.94
C LYS A 521 53.41 -23.95 42.80
N ALA A 522 52.61 -25.02 42.80
CA ALA A 522 52.61 -26.07 41.78
C ALA A 522 52.01 -25.59 40.43
N ILE A 523 51.03 -24.68 40.47
CA ILE A 523 50.44 -24.05 39.28
C ILE A 523 51.46 -23.14 38.59
N VAL A 524 52.21 -22.36 39.38
CA VAL A 524 53.31 -21.51 38.91
C VAL A 524 54.46 -22.35 38.35
N THR A 525 54.82 -23.47 39.00
CA THR A 525 55.84 -24.40 38.47
C THR A 525 55.43 -25.01 37.13
N ALA A 526 54.17 -25.42 36.95
CA ALA A 526 53.69 -25.96 35.67
C ALA A 526 53.69 -24.90 34.55
N ALA A 527 53.31 -23.65 34.85
CA ALA A 527 53.36 -22.55 33.89
C ALA A 527 54.80 -22.16 33.49
N ALA A 528 55.75 -22.21 34.43
CA ALA A 528 57.16 -21.97 34.17
C ALA A 528 57.85 -23.11 33.38
N MET A 529 57.45 -24.37 33.61
CA MET A 529 57.96 -25.54 32.87
C MET A 529 57.50 -25.54 31.41
N SER A 530 56.26 -25.11 31.13
CA SER A 530 55.73 -25.02 29.76
C SER A 530 56.41 -23.92 28.92
N GLY A 531 57.02 -22.90 29.55
CA GLY A 531 57.79 -21.87 28.87
C GLY A 531 59.25 -22.25 28.58
N LYS A 532 59.84 -23.18 29.34
CA LYS A 532 61.25 -23.58 29.19
C LYS A 532 61.50 -24.61 28.09
N LEU A 533 60.49 -25.35 27.65
CA LEU A 533 60.59 -26.29 26.52
C LEU A 533 60.54 -25.61 25.13
N ALA A 534 60.13 -24.35 25.05
CA ALA A 534 60.05 -23.62 23.78
C ALA A 534 61.35 -22.88 23.39
N HIS A 535 62.38 -22.83 24.26
CA HIS A 535 63.58 -22.03 24.05
C HIS A 535 64.92 -22.81 24.13
N LYS A 536 64.91 -24.13 23.93
CA LYS A 536 66.16 -24.90 23.84
C LYS A 536 66.12 -25.88 22.67
N GLY A 537 66.03 -25.32 21.46
CA GLY A 537 66.34 -26.01 20.21
C GLY A 537 67.41 -25.22 19.47
N GLY A 538 68.67 -25.54 19.71
CA GLY A 538 69.80 -24.91 19.03
C GLY A 538 70.98 -24.68 19.95
N ASP A 539 71.80 -25.72 20.18
CA ASP A 539 73.24 -25.64 19.96
C ASP A 539 73.96 -26.98 20.25
N ARG A 540 74.54 -27.54 19.17
CA ARG A 540 75.85 -28.21 19.06
C ARG A 540 76.02 -29.73 19.37
N PRO A 541 77.08 -30.36 18.79
CA PRO A 541 76.95 -31.49 17.86
C PRO A 541 77.49 -32.84 18.36
N ASN A 542 77.26 -33.88 17.54
CA ASN A 542 77.90 -35.20 17.44
C ASN A 542 78.90 -35.64 18.53
N GLY A 543 78.60 -36.77 19.16
CA GLY A 543 79.52 -37.62 19.91
C GLY A 543 78.84 -38.93 20.33
N GLU A 544 79.52 -40.05 20.08
CA GLU A 544 79.06 -41.44 20.24
C GLU A 544 78.79 -41.91 21.69
N ALA A 545 77.95 -42.96 21.76
CA ALA A 545 77.94 -44.11 22.66
C ALA A 545 77.74 -43.93 24.19
N LYS A 546 76.67 -44.53 24.73
CA LYS A 546 76.68 -45.87 25.38
C LYS A 546 75.33 -46.23 26.02
N THR A 547 74.98 -47.50 25.86
CA THR A 547 73.92 -48.30 26.46
C THR A 547 74.22 -48.60 27.95
N GLU A 548 73.20 -48.57 28.82
CA GLU A 548 72.92 -49.44 30.00
C GLU A 548 71.45 -49.15 30.40
N LEU A 549 70.43 -49.99 30.18
CA LEU A 549 70.04 -51.31 30.72
C LEU A 549 69.63 -51.34 32.21
N TYR A 550 68.51 -52.05 32.45
CA TYR A 550 67.88 -52.55 33.68
C TYR A 550 66.82 -51.65 34.34
N GLU A 551 65.50 -51.88 34.20
CA GLU A 551 64.67 -53.05 34.62
C GLU A 551 64.77 -53.24 36.15
N SER A 552 63.72 -53.40 36.98
CA SER A 552 62.36 -53.90 36.88
C SER A 552 61.61 -53.45 38.16
N MET A 553 60.27 -53.52 38.19
CA MET A 553 59.51 -54.50 39.00
C MET A 553 58.05 -54.06 39.09
N GLU A 554 57.20 -54.79 38.36
CA GLU A 554 55.75 -54.78 38.51
C GLU A 554 55.35 -55.43 39.83
N THR A 555 54.24 -54.97 40.41
CA THR A 555 53.25 -55.82 41.10
C THR A 555 51.87 -55.21 40.90
N ASN A 556 51.10 -55.78 39.97
CA ASN A 556 49.63 -55.81 40.01
C ASN A 556 49.23 -57.16 40.61
N PRO A 557 48.07 -57.28 41.27
CA PRO A 557 46.87 -57.76 40.56
C PRO A 557 45.59 -57.09 41.12
N SER A 558 44.37 -57.09 40.56
CA SER A 558 43.61 -57.68 39.45
C SER A 558 42.15 -57.21 39.73
N CYS A 559 41.11 -57.27 38.90
CA CYS A 559 40.84 -57.42 37.48
C CYS A 559 39.28 -57.33 37.39
N SER A 560 38.72 -56.67 36.37
CA SER A 560 37.65 -57.23 35.53
C SER A 560 37.14 -56.19 34.52
N LEU A 561 37.41 -56.47 33.25
CA LEU A 561 36.79 -55.85 32.08
C LEU A 561 36.14 -56.99 31.28
N SER A 562 34.90 -56.79 30.84
CA SER A 562 34.25 -57.50 29.74
C SER A 562 33.69 -56.40 28.82
N GLN A 563 34.30 -56.09 27.67
CA GLN A 563 34.26 -56.77 26.37
C GLN A 563 33.00 -56.37 25.57
N ASP A 564 33.09 -55.22 24.87
CA ASP A 564 32.30 -54.91 23.66
C ASP A 564 32.89 -53.79 22.74
N ASP A 565 33.96 -53.06 23.11
CA ASP A 565 34.46 -51.91 22.29
C ASP A 565 35.78 -52.15 21.50
N VAL A 566 36.15 -53.39 21.16
CA VAL A 566 37.42 -53.66 20.46
C VAL A 566 37.29 -53.74 18.92
N HIS A 567 36.10 -53.70 18.32
CA HIS A 567 35.97 -53.93 16.87
C HIS A 567 35.86 -52.68 15.96
N GLN A 568 36.03 -51.45 16.48
CA GLN A 568 35.91 -50.21 15.67
C GLN A 568 37.20 -49.39 15.52
N LEU A 569 38.32 -49.80 16.11
CA LEU A 569 39.59 -49.04 16.05
C LEU A 569 40.69 -49.65 15.18
N GLN A 570 40.43 -50.77 14.49
CA GLN A 570 41.42 -51.42 13.62
C GLN A 570 41.27 -51.09 12.12
N GLN A 571 40.14 -50.50 11.66
CA GLN A 571 39.87 -50.34 10.21
C GLN A 571 40.22 -48.95 9.63
N SER A 572 40.53 -47.95 10.46
CA SER A 572 40.86 -46.58 10.02
C SER A 572 42.35 -46.36 9.71
N ARG A 573 43.23 -47.33 9.98
CA ARG A 573 44.68 -47.24 9.74
C ARG A 573 45.16 -47.81 8.41
N GLN A 574 44.32 -48.50 7.63
CA GLN A 574 44.69 -49.04 6.31
C GLN A 574 44.32 -48.12 5.12
N LEU A 575 43.49 -47.09 5.29
CA LEU A 575 43.05 -46.20 4.21
C LEU A 575 43.90 -44.92 4.03
N ARG A 576 44.89 -44.66 4.89
CA ARG A 576 45.82 -43.51 4.73
C ARG A 576 47.14 -43.84 4.01
N ALA A 577 47.40 -45.10 3.66
CA ALA A 577 48.66 -45.52 3.02
C ALA A 577 48.57 -45.72 1.49
N LEU A 578 47.42 -45.47 0.86
CA LEU A 578 47.23 -45.63 -0.60
C LEU A 578 46.97 -44.30 -1.36
N GLY A 579 46.96 -43.15 -0.67
CA GLY A 579 46.65 -41.85 -1.24
C GLY A 579 47.84 -41.01 -1.74
N GLU A 580 49.09 -41.47 -1.57
CA GLU A 580 50.30 -40.68 -1.88
C GLU A 580 51.10 -41.18 -3.12
N ARG A 581 50.48 -41.96 -4.01
CA ARG A 581 51.07 -42.32 -5.32
C ARG A 581 50.06 -42.22 -6.46
N ALA A 582 49.62 -41.01 -6.80
CA ALA A 582 48.97 -40.75 -8.09
C ALA A 582 48.94 -39.26 -8.45
N THR A 583 50.08 -38.56 -8.39
CA THR A 583 50.25 -37.25 -9.04
C THR A 583 51.52 -37.25 -9.87
N ARG A 584 51.47 -37.90 -11.05
CA ARG A 584 52.37 -37.61 -12.18
C ARG A 584 51.86 -38.30 -13.47
N GLY A 585 51.32 -37.51 -14.40
CA GLY A 585 51.50 -37.76 -15.84
C GLY A 585 50.28 -38.18 -16.67
N ARG A 586 49.82 -37.20 -17.48
CA ARG A 586 49.66 -37.25 -18.96
C ARG A 586 48.24 -37.39 -19.55
N CYS A 587 48.07 -36.58 -20.61
CA CYS A 587 46.88 -36.19 -21.37
C CYS A 587 46.29 -37.24 -22.32
N MET A 588 45.04 -36.96 -22.72
CA MET A 588 44.44 -36.96 -24.08
C MET A 588 43.24 -37.87 -24.34
N SER A 589 42.27 -37.24 -25.02
CA SER A 589 41.29 -37.72 -26.03
C SER A 589 40.01 -38.45 -25.61
N ASN A 590 38.90 -37.70 -25.82
CA ASN A 590 37.77 -37.96 -26.72
C ASN A 590 36.79 -39.14 -26.52
N PHE A 591 35.52 -38.73 -26.57
CA PHE A 591 34.37 -39.27 -27.30
C PHE A 591 33.64 -40.53 -26.80
N THR A 592 32.30 -40.35 -26.74
CA THR A 592 31.20 -41.33 -26.98
C THR A 592 31.06 -42.48 -25.98
N ALA A 593 29.89 -43.03 -25.70
CA ALA A 593 28.49 -42.74 -25.96
C ALA A 593 27.67 -43.77 -25.14
N SER A 594 26.36 -43.55 -25.10
CA SER A 594 25.30 -44.57 -25.07
C SER A 594 24.74 -45.06 -23.73
N ALA A 595 23.44 -44.74 -23.59
CA ALA A 595 22.30 -45.58 -23.21
C ALA A 595 22.27 -46.17 -21.78
N SER A 596 21.14 -46.24 -21.06
CA SER A 596 19.72 -46.43 -21.44
C SER A 596 18.86 -45.94 -20.25
N ASP A 597 17.81 -45.14 -20.42
CA ASP A 597 16.44 -45.45 -20.89
C ASP A 597 15.49 -45.96 -19.78
N GLN A 598 14.43 -45.15 -19.48
CA GLN A 598 13.01 -45.54 -19.37
C GLN A 598 12.18 -44.56 -18.51
N ARG A 599 11.36 -43.72 -19.16
CA ARG A 599 9.92 -43.99 -19.44
C ARG A 599 9.21 -42.73 -19.93
N ALA A 600 8.50 -42.91 -21.04
CA ALA A 600 7.66 -41.94 -21.73
C ALA A 600 6.16 -42.18 -21.49
N HIS A 601 5.38 -41.11 -21.66
CA HIS A 601 4.08 -41.07 -22.35
C HIS A 601 3.79 -39.56 -22.64
N ASP A 602 4.00 -39.01 -23.85
CA ASP A 602 3.15 -38.98 -25.08
C ASP A 602 1.75 -38.34 -24.85
N GLN A 603 1.23 -37.33 -25.57
CA GLN A 603 1.26 -36.97 -27.00
C GLN A 603 0.78 -35.50 -27.26
N ARG A 604 1.45 -34.70 -28.14
CA ARG A 604 1.09 -34.25 -29.54
C ARG A 604 0.08 -33.06 -29.61
N ALA A 605 0.16 -32.03 -30.47
CA ALA A 605 0.83 -31.81 -31.77
C ALA A 605 0.94 -30.30 -32.17
N SER A 606 2.08 -29.92 -32.77
CA SER A 606 2.38 -29.11 -33.98
C SER A 606 1.69 -27.78 -34.43
N PRO A 607 2.36 -26.98 -35.32
CA PRO A 607 2.34 -25.50 -35.35
C PRO A 607 1.84 -24.86 -36.68
N ALA A 608 1.66 -23.52 -36.70
CA ALA A 608 1.75 -22.70 -37.94
C ALA A 608 1.88 -21.18 -37.69
N THR A 609 2.97 -20.60 -38.23
CA THR A 609 3.13 -19.35 -39.01
C THR A 609 2.18 -18.13 -38.85
N ASN A 610 2.76 -16.96 -38.50
CA ASN A 610 3.06 -15.85 -39.44
C ASN A 610 3.40 -14.51 -38.74
N ALA A 611 4.45 -13.84 -39.23
CA ALA A 611 4.80 -12.44 -38.98
C ALA A 611 4.02 -11.47 -39.90
N PRO A 612 4.08 -10.14 -39.66
CA PRO A 612 5.04 -9.35 -40.43
C PRO A 612 5.75 -8.20 -39.65
N ARG A 613 6.90 -7.80 -40.20
CA ARG A 613 7.75 -6.61 -39.92
C ARG A 613 7.12 -5.34 -40.57
N PRO A 614 7.56 -4.06 -40.31
CA PRO A 614 8.98 -3.63 -40.44
C PRO A 614 9.52 -2.46 -39.58
N ALA A 615 10.86 -2.31 -39.66
CA ALA A 615 11.76 -1.13 -39.51
C ALA A 615 11.66 -0.28 -38.22
N GLY A 616 12.72 0.03 -37.46
CA GLY A 616 14.15 0.16 -37.75
C GLY A 616 14.54 1.64 -37.75
N ILE A 617 15.27 2.10 -36.72
CA ILE A 617 16.37 3.11 -36.71
C ILE A 617 16.83 3.32 -35.26
N ALA A 618 18.14 3.19 -35.05
CA ALA A 618 18.84 3.41 -33.79
C ALA A 618 19.19 4.90 -33.61
N SER A 619 19.27 5.38 -32.36
CA SER A 619 20.20 6.43 -31.95
C SER A 619 20.39 6.44 -30.43
N ASP A 620 21.64 6.24 -30.05
CA ASP A 620 22.26 6.38 -28.74
C ASP A 620 22.63 7.85 -28.52
N GLN A 621 22.29 8.45 -27.38
CA GLN A 621 23.00 9.62 -26.84
C GLN A 621 22.71 9.89 -25.36
N ARG A 622 23.79 9.90 -24.58
CA ARG A 622 23.92 10.25 -23.16
C ARG A 622 23.49 11.69 -22.83
N PRO A 623 23.16 11.97 -21.55
CA PRO A 623 22.85 13.32 -21.08
C PRO A 623 24.12 14.15 -20.82
N ARG A 624 24.05 15.46 -21.13
CA ARG A 624 25.04 16.46 -20.70
C ARG A 624 24.51 17.32 -19.54
N PRO A 625 25.42 17.90 -18.72
CA PRO A 625 25.12 18.48 -17.42
C PRO A 625 24.84 19.99 -17.48
N ALA A 626 24.08 20.49 -16.50
CA ALA A 626 23.95 21.92 -16.23
C ALA A 626 25.06 22.39 -15.28
N GLY A 627 25.72 23.48 -15.65
CA GLY A 627 26.71 24.16 -14.81
C GLY A 627 26.35 25.63 -14.62
N ILE A 628 26.57 26.11 -13.38
CA ILE A 628 27.30 27.34 -13.00
C ILE A 628 26.68 28.68 -13.49
N ALA A 629 26.56 29.78 -12.74
CA ALA A 629 26.69 30.20 -11.34
C ALA A 629 26.45 31.73 -11.31
N ASN A 630 26.40 32.28 -10.09
CA ASN A 630 26.49 33.70 -9.67
C ASN A 630 25.20 34.53 -9.82
N GLY A 631 24.69 35.21 -8.79
CA GLY A 631 25.21 35.52 -7.46
C GLY A 631 25.06 37.01 -7.19
N GLN A 632 24.26 37.41 -6.19
CA GLN A 632 24.51 38.54 -5.28
C GLN A 632 23.36 38.71 -4.27
N ARG A 633 23.78 38.88 -3.01
CA ARG A 633 23.04 39.15 -1.75
C ARG A 633 22.91 40.68 -1.56
N PRO A 634 22.47 41.23 -0.39
CA PRO A 634 21.23 41.04 0.38
C PRO A 634 20.63 42.41 0.82
N THR A 635 19.38 42.50 1.28
CA THR A 635 18.99 43.54 2.26
C THR A 635 17.74 43.16 3.04
N ALA A 636 17.80 43.48 4.33
CA ALA A 636 16.79 43.29 5.35
C ALA A 636 15.72 44.39 5.30
N GLU A 637 14.50 44.10 5.77
CA GLU A 637 13.73 44.94 6.70
C GLU A 637 12.45 44.22 7.14
N GLY A 638 12.07 44.46 8.39
CA GLY A 638 10.92 43.86 9.09
C GLY A 638 9.60 44.64 8.91
N PRO A 639 8.65 44.57 9.87
CA PRO A 639 7.25 44.23 9.59
C PRO A 639 6.24 45.39 9.77
N ALA A 640 5.07 45.32 9.10
CA ALA A 640 3.83 46.02 9.45
C ALA A 640 2.64 45.41 8.66
N GLN A 641 1.62 44.81 9.28
CA GLN A 641 0.41 45.38 9.90
C GLN A 641 -0.69 45.88 8.93
N GLY A 642 -1.91 45.33 9.09
CA GLY A 642 -3.22 45.89 8.69
C GLY A 642 -3.53 45.81 7.18
N GLN A 643 -4.74 45.57 6.67
CA GLN A 643 -6.10 45.72 7.19
C GLN A 643 -7.06 44.89 6.30
N ARG A 644 -8.13 44.37 6.93
CA ARG A 644 -9.38 43.96 6.25
C ARG A 644 -10.02 45.19 5.59
N ILE A 645 -10.82 45.04 4.53
CA ILE A 645 -12.31 44.99 4.56
C ILE A 645 -12.80 44.88 3.08
N PRO A 646 -13.96 44.24 2.80
CA PRO A 646 -14.48 43.89 1.46
C PRO A 646 -15.35 45.04 0.86
N PRO A 647 -16.03 44.91 -0.30
CA PRO A 647 -16.97 43.86 -0.73
C PRO A 647 -16.48 42.93 -1.84
#